data_AF-A0AAN7PGR1-F1
#
_entry.id   AF-A0AAN7PGR1-F1
#
_cell.length_a   1.000
_cell.length_b   1.000
_cell.length_c   1.000
_cell.angle_alpha   90.00
_cell.angle_beta   90.00
_cell.angle_gamma   90.00
#
_symmetry.space_group_name_H-M   'P 1'
#
loop_
_entity.id
_entity.type
_entity.pdbx_description
1 polymer ?
#
loop_
_entity_poly.entity_id
_entity_poly.type
_entity_poly.pdbx_seq_one_letter_code
_entity_poly.pdbx_strand_id
1 'polypeptide(L)'
;MCRTRTNSKIRHKQCKYICPACHTSPPCNKDQETMLCNTCNRDFRGSDCFAEHSKELCKILRRCKSCLNSVWVDKSKPHKCGYSYCRNCDADKPTRHLCFMAKNSSKKLNQNFVFIFYDFECRQDTPVAGNMFLHTPSLCVAEQVCNFCVNINDINYNCTSCGKRQHIFKKNPVGDFLNYVSALKKKVKKGDIVALAHNMKGYDGAFVLRELLKNKNAWNPKIISTGTKLMSINCDGNIKFIDSINYMPMLLSKLPKTFNFPGSKGYFPHFFNTLANQNYIGPMPAAHYYGYDEMPVLTRKEFLKWYDEQVKSDVVFNFQTEIIKYCIDDVSILRKACIEFWSRFTTSNSVDPFRESCTIAGACNTVFRRKFLQKDSIGLIPPNGYRMADKQSTIAIKWLLWLEHTLNIKIQHSGNSREVRLKEGILVDGFCVNTNTVYQFHGCYFHGCEICFPDQTAELSGNKHDAMFVRREKTTATSFRIRSFGYNLVEMKECEFRNFIKANVQAQEFTSNHAIIQNQPLNPRDSFFGGRTNAVKLYHKAEEGEVIRYLDVCSLYPFVNKYGKYPVGHPKIHVGNDVCKFLPLDSVEGIIKSTILPPSNLYHPVLPCRMHGKLMFILCRMCGETMSYNDCRHSDDERKFTGTYVADELREALSQGYKVLDILEIWEYEIAQYIKENRSGGLFTSYVNNFLKLKQECSGWPSWCVDDETKDRYVTEYLEREGIALDKSNISVNPGMRYIAKLCLNSFWGKFAQRENLMQSSIIQDPYDLFKILTDSSVEAHALTAIDDDTIILNWDRPDEGIVSLKTVNVALATYTTANARLELYKYLKQLDRRVLYFDTDSIIFTQKPGEWAPVTRNFLGDMTDEIECYGPGSKIVEFVSGGPKNYAFKVFSTKSNNYEYICKVKGITLNFKNSLVVNFETLKSMVLNDAVATYVQTDRRICRNSTYDVLSRPEKKVFRVNYTKRRRLEDSMDTLPYGYR
;
A
#
# COMPACT_ATOMS: atom_id res chain seq x y z
N MET A 1 46.33 0.00 -22.40
CA MET A 1 46.40 1.48 -22.36
C MET A 1 45.05 2.06 -21.92
N CYS A 2 45.05 3.03 -21.01
CA CYS A 2 43.86 3.73 -20.52
C CYS A 2 43.33 4.71 -21.59
N ARG A 3 42.02 4.71 -21.89
CA ARG A 3 41.39 5.53 -22.96
C ARG A 3 40.54 6.72 -22.44
N THR A 4 40.76 7.21 -21.22
CA THR A 4 40.07 8.40 -20.69
C THR A 4 40.85 9.68 -20.99
N ARG A 5 40.21 10.66 -21.65
CA ARG A 5 40.81 11.97 -21.97
C ARG A 5 41.18 12.74 -20.71
N THR A 6 42.45 13.15 -20.66
CA THR A 6 43.12 13.88 -19.59
C THR A 6 42.67 15.35 -19.54
N ASN A 7 41.87 15.74 -18.55
CA ASN A 7 41.75 17.18 -18.20
C ASN A 7 41.52 17.48 -16.69
N SER A 8 41.69 16.52 -15.78
CA SER A 8 42.09 16.84 -14.41
C SER A 8 42.75 15.64 -13.71
N LYS A 9 43.98 15.82 -13.20
CA LYS A 9 44.69 14.81 -12.38
C LYS A 9 43.88 14.38 -11.14
N ILE A 10 42.93 15.20 -10.69
CA ILE A 10 42.04 14.92 -9.55
C ILE A 10 40.92 13.92 -9.90
N ARG A 11 40.52 13.81 -11.19
CA ARG A 11 39.51 12.84 -11.68
C ARG A 11 40.10 11.47 -12.04
N HIS A 12 41.42 11.28 -11.96
CA HIS A 12 42.12 10.03 -12.33
C HIS A 12 42.40 9.12 -11.11
N LYS A 13 41.42 8.96 -10.20
CA LYS A 13 41.57 8.20 -8.93
C LYS A 13 41.09 6.73 -8.99
N GLN A 14 40.72 6.23 -10.16
CA GLN A 14 39.93 4.98 -10.32
C GLN A 14 40.50 4.08 -11.44
N CYS A 15 41.82 4.10 -11.59
CA CYS A 15 42.51 3.33 -12.62
C CYS A 15 43.04 2.03 -12.03
N LYS A 16 42.81 0.86 -12.65
CA LYS A 16 43.43 -0.41 -12.22
C LYS A 16 44.98 -0.39 -12.22
N TYR A 17 45.56 0.68 -12.77
CA TYR A 17 47.00 0.96 -12.80
C TYR A 17 47.44 1.99 -11.74
N ILE A 18 46.64 2.29 -10.71
CA ILE A 18 47.09 3.10 -9.55
C ILE A 18 47.15 2.29 -8.25
N CYS A 19 48.02 2.71 -7.34
CA CYS A 19 48.19 2.13 -6.03
C CYS A 19 46.99 2.44 -5.14
N PRO A 20 46.35 1.43 -4.54
CA PRO A 20 45.20 1.64 -3.68
C PRO A 20 45.51 2.39 -2.37
N ALA A 21 46.70 2.23 -1.80
CA ALA A 21 47.06 2.87 -0.53
C ALA A 21 47.36 4.37 -0.70
N CYS A 22 48.18 4.74 -1.68
CA CYS A 22 48.65 6.12 -1.91
C CYS A 22 48.03 6.85 -3.12
N HIS A 23 47.22 6.16 -3.94
CA HIS A 23 46.51 6.68 -5.13
C HIS A 23 47.41 7.12 -6.31
N THR A 24 48.65 6.63 -6.38
CA THR A 24 49.65 7.00 -7.42
C THR A 24 49.73 5.94 -8.53
N SER A 25 50.05 6.33 -9.77
CA SER A 25 50.32 5.41 -10.89
C SER A 25 51.83 5.34 -11.14
N PRO A 26 52.43 4.15 -11.38
CA PRO A 26 51.84 2.80 -11.36
C PRO A 26 51.55 2.28 -9.94
N PRO A 27 50.90 1.10 -9.75
CA PRO A 27 50.63 0.55 -8.43
C PRO A 27 51.91 0.18 -7.67
N CYS A 28 51.98 0.48 -6.37
CA CYS A 28 53.12 0.11 -5.55
C CYS A 28 53.22 -1.41 -5.38
N ASN A 29 54.46 -1.89 -5.25
CA ASN A 29 54.77 -3.31 -5.07
C ASN A 29 54.03 -3.89 -3.84
N LYS A 30 53.46 -5.09 -3.99
CA LYS A 30 52.69 -5.77 -2.94
C LYS A 30 53.56 -6.54 -1.96
N ASP A 31 54.80 -6.86 -2.34
CA ASP A 31 55.69 -7.72 -1.57
C ASP A 31 56.58 -6.94 -0.58
N GLN A 32 56.43 -5.62 -0.50
CA GLN A 32 57.18 -4.77 0.43
C GLN A 32 56.50 -4.68 1.80
N GLU A 33 57.32 -4.59 2.85
CA GLU A 33 56.84 -4.42 4.22
C GLU A 33 55.94 -3.18 4.37
N THR A 34 54.85 -3.36 5.11
CA THR A 34 53.90 -2.29 5.40
C THR A 34 54.43 -1.33 6.46
N MET A 35 54.46 -0.05 6.13
CA MET A 35 54.81 1.05 7.02
C MET A 35 53.54 1.75 7.54
N LEU A 36 53.41 1.87 8.86
CA LEU A 36 52.33 2.62 9.49
C LEU A 36 52.63 4.12 9.50
N CYS A 37 51.69 4.93 9.00
CA CYS A 37 51.76 6.39 9.15
C CYS A 37 51.16 6.82 10.48
N ASN A 38 51.98 7.42 11.35
CA ASN A 38 51.53 7.91 12.65
C ASN A 38 50.55 9.11 12.55
N THR A 39 50.55 9.84 11.44
CA THR A 39 49.67 11.00 11.22
C THR A 39 48.25 10.60 10.80
N CYS A 40 48.11 9.77 9.77
CA CYS A 40 46.80 9.33 9.27
C CYS A 40 46.37 7.96 9.80
N ASN A 41 47.23 7.25 10.53
CA ASN A 41 46.98 5.94 11.13
C ASN A 41 46.61 4.85 10.09
N ARG A 42 47.15 4.97 8.87
CA ARG A 42 46.98 4.03 7.75
C ARG A 42 48.31 3.35 7.40
N ASP A 43 48.22 2.18 6.78
CA ASP A 43 49.37 1.37 6.37
C ASP A 43 49.70 1.57 4.89
N PHE A 44 50.98 1.61 4.55
CA PHE A 44 51.48 1.88 3.19
C PHE A 44 52.57 0.88 2.81
N ARG A 45 52.65 0.50 1.53
CA ARG A 45 53.53 -0.58 1.05
C ARG A 45 54.92 -0.04 0.69
N GLY A 46 55.88 -0.21 1.58
CA GLY A 46 57.24 0.31 1.42
C GLY A 46 57.34 1.85 1.45
N SER A 47 58.59 2.32 1.32
CA SER A 47 58.97 3.74 1.43
C SER A 47 58.30 4.62 0.38
N ASP A 48 58.17 4.12 -0.85
CA ASP A 48 57.65 4.91 -1.98
C ASP A 48 56.15 5.17 -1.85
N CYS A 49 55.40 4.14 -1.43
CA CYS A 49 53.97 4.29 -1.14
C CYS A 49 53.74 5.26 0.03
N PHE A 50 54.61 5.20 1.04
CA PHE A 50 54.59 6.11 2.16
C PHE A 50 54.92 7.56 1.71
N ALA A 51 55.94 7.76 0.88
CA ALA A 51 56.28 9.09 0.38
C ALA A 51 55.13 9.71 -0.42
N GLU A 52 54.50 8.93 -1.31
CA GLU A 52 53.41 9.44 -2.14
C GLU A 52 52.14 9.78 -1.37
N HIS A 53 51.76 9.00 -0.35
CA HIS A 53 50.56 9.33 0.44
C HIS A 53 50.74 10.63 1.23
N SER A 54 51.98 10.91 1.68
CA SER A 54 52.31 12.00 2.58
C SER A 54 52.10 13.38 1.97
N LYS A 55 52.11 13.48 0.62
CA LYS A 55 51.92 14.73 -0.12
C LYS A 55 50.56 15.37 0.14
N GLU A 56 49.47 14.69 -0.25
CA GLU A 56 48.11 15.25 -0.22
C GLU A 56 47.09 14.32 0.45
N LEU A 57 47.22 13.00 0.30
CA LEU A 57 46.23 12.05 0.79
C LEU A 57 46.18 11.97 2.33
N CYS A 58 47.36 12.08 2.98
CA CYS A 58 47.49 12.06 4.44
C CYS A 58 46.64 13.14 5.14
N LYS A 59 46.47 14.31 4.50
CA LYS A 59 45.72 15.45 5.04
C LYS A 59 44.21 15.26 4.97
N ILE A 60 43.73 14.47 4.00
CA ILE A 60 42.30 14.37 3.66
C ILE A 60 41.68 13.01 3.98
N LEU A 61 42.48 11.98 4.28
CA LEU A 61 41.98 10.63 4.57
C LEU A 61 42.78 9.98 5.70
N ARG A 62 42.12 9.68 6.82
CA ARG A 62 42.71 9.11 8.04
C ARG A 62 41.90 7.93 8.58
N ARG A 63 42.49 7.08 9.42
CA ARG A 63 41.81 5.96 10.10
C ARG A 63 41.45 6.36 11.54
N CYS A 64 40.18 6.30 11.97
CA CYS A 64 39.79 6.60 13.38
C CYS A 64 40.56 5.64 14.31
N LYS A 65 41.35 6.15 15.26
CA LYS A 65 42.05 5.31 16.25
C LYS A 65 41.07 4.47 17.09
N SER A 66 39.85 4.97 17.33
CA SER A 66 38.83 4.30 18.13
C SER A 66 37.99 3.25 17.37
N CYS A 67 37.59 3.46 16.11
CA CYS A 67 36.75 2.50 15.36
C CYS A 67 37.35 1.99 14.06
N LEU A 68 38.57 2.39 13.73
CA LEU A 68 39.36 1.96 12.56
C LEU A 68 38.74 2.25 11.19
N ASN A 69 37.61 2.94 11.11
CA ASN A 69 37.06 3.38 9.83
C ASN A 69 37.99 4.39 9.17
N SER A 70 38.18 4.26 7.86
CA SER A 70 38.77 5.28 7.01
C SER A 70 37.79 6.43 6.85
N VAL A 71 38.23 7.63 7.21
CA VAL A 71 37.43 8.84 7.34
C VAL A 71 38.07 9.93 6.49
N TRP A 72 37.28 10.48 5.58
CA TRP A 72 37.65 11.71 4.90
C TRP A 72 37.57 12.88 5.87
N VAL A 73 38.63 13.67 5.96
CA VAL A 73 38.70 14.82 6.86
C VAL A 73 37.79 15.91 6.32
N ASP A 74 36.59 16.03 6.90
CA ASP A 74 35.64 17.10 6.63
C ASP A 74 35.45 17.93 7.92
N LYS A 75 35.80 19.22 7.85
CA LYS A 75 35.67 20.15 9.00
C LYS A 75 34.20 20.41 9.37
N SER A 76 33.28 20.28 8.43
CA SER A 76 31.85 20.54 8.64
C SER A 76 31.12 19.35 9.27
N LYS A 77 31.65 18.14 9.12
CA LYS A 77 31.09 16.89 9.67
C LYS A 77 32.20 16.02 10.27
N PRO A 78 32.65 16.34 11.50
CA PRO A 78 33.66 15.54 12.17
C PRO A 78 33.15 14.12 12.40
N HIS A 79 33.99 13.13 12.11
CA HIS A 79 33.65 11.73 12.34
C HIS A 79 33.41 11.45 13.83
N LYS A 80 32.26 10.85 14.12
CA LYS A 80 31.87 10.37 15.45
C LYS A 80 31.85 8.84 15.45
N CYS A 81 32.83 8.23 16.10
CA CYS A 81 32.97 6.76 16.13
C CYS A 81 31.72 6.15 16.81
N GLY A 82 31.15 5.07 16.26
CA GLY A 82 29.89 4.46 16.73
C GLY A 82 28.58 5.12 16.26
N TYR A 83 28.65 6.13 15.38
CA TYR A 83 27.49 6.78 14.79
C TYR A 83 27.48 6.61 13.27
N SER A 84 26.28 6.60 12.70
CA SER A 84 26.04 6.60 11.26
C SER A 84 24.88 7.53 10.94
N TYR A 85 24.97 8.23 9.82
CA TYR A 85 23.87 9.06 9.35
C TYR A 85 22.65 8.20 9.02
N CYS A 86 21.57 8.40 9.78
CA CYS A 86 20.32 7.71 9.57
C CYS A 86 19.43 8.51 8.61
N ARG A 87 19.14 7.94 7.44
CA ARG A 87 18.22 8.56 6.48
C ARG A 87 16.81 8.74 7.04
N ASN A 88 16.35 7.85 7.92
CA ASN A 88 15.01 7.92 8.51
C ASN A 88 14.90 9.07 9.51
N CYS A 89 15.85 9.18 10.44
CA CYS A 89 15.92 10.25 11.42
C CYS A 89 16.48 11.57 10.87
N ASP A 90 17.09 11.56 9.69
CA ASP A 90 17.77 12.71 9.08
C ASP A 90 18.85 13.31 10.01
N ALA A 91 19.58 12.44 10.71
CA ALA A 91 20.57 12.83 11.70
C ALA A 91 21.60 11.71 11.92
N ASP A 92 22.77 12.07 12.44
CA ASP A 92 23.73 11.10 12.94
C ASP A 92 23.17 10.44 14.20
N LYS A 93 23.05 9.12 14.14
CA LYS A 93 22.52 8.31 15.22
C LYS A 93 23.50 7.20 15.56
N PRO A 94 23.46 6.67 16.80
CA PRO A 94 24.23 5.49 17.14
C PRO A 94 24.00 4.39 16.10
N THR A 95 25.05 3.68 15.73
CA THR A 95 24.92 2.48 14.90
C THR A 95 23.91 1.54 15.55
N ARG A 96 22.97 1.00 14.77
CA ARG A 96 21.83 0.16 15.24
C ARG A 96 20.78 0.85 16.10
N HIS A 97 20.74 2.18 16.15
CA HIS A 97 19.58 2.85 16.73
C HIS A 97 18.30 2.40 16.02
N LEU A 98 17.23 2.28 16.79
CA LEU A 98 15.91 2.01 16.27
C LEU A 98 15.21 3.34 15.99
N CYS A 99 14.66 3.48 14.80
CA CYS A 99 14.02 4.71 14.36
C CYS A 99 12.56 4.73 14.80
N PHE A 100 12.09 5.87 15.28
CA PHE A 100 10.66 6.13 15.44
C PHE A 100 10.11 6.90 14.24
N MET A 101 8.81 6.74 14.00
CA MET A 101 8.09 7.55 13.03
C MET A 101 8.15 9.02 13.45
N ALA A 102 8.68 9.86 12.57
CA ALA A 102 8.81 11.28 12.88
C ALA A 102 7.48 12.03 12.67
N LYS A 103 7.19 12.94 13.60
CA LYS A 103 6.15 13.98 13.44
C LYS A 103 6.42 14.73 12.14
N ASN A 104 5.37 14.98 11.37
CA ASN A 104 5.50 15.75 10.14
C ASN A 104 5.50 17.24 10.49
N SER A 105 6.67 17.89 10.40
CA SER A 105 6.76 19.36 10.47
C SER A 105 6.10 19.96 9.23
N SER A 106 5.37 21.06 9.40
CA SER A 106 4.68 21.74 8.29
C SER A 106 5.70 22.13 7.22
N LYS A 107 5.50 21.65 5.99
CA LYS A 107 6.22 22.20 4.85
C LYS A 107 5.71 23.62 4.64
N LYS A 108 6.61 24.61 4.56
CA LYS A 108 6.25 25.93 4.04
C LYS A 108 5.94 25.78 2.54
N LEU A 109 4.67 25.53 2.23
CA LEU A 109 4.20 25.52 0.84
C LEU A 109 4.32 26.93 0.26
N ASN A 110 4.52 27.00 -1.05
CA ASN A 110 4.46 28.29 -1.72
C ASN A 110 3.04 28.86 -1.60
N GLN A 111 2.92 30.12 -1.20
CA GLN A 111 1.63 30.81 -1.14
C GLN A 111 1.09 31.10 -2.55
N ASN A 112 1.99 31.21 -3.53
CA ASN A 112 1.62 31.35 -4.94
C ASN A 112 1.41 29.95 -5.56
N PHE A 113 0.16 29.64 -5.91
CA PHE A 113 -0.20 28.43 -6.61
C PHE A 113 -1.38 28.68 -7.56
N VAL A 114 -1.47 27.84 -8.59
CA VAL A 114 -2.62 27.80 -9.51
C VAL A 114 -3.11 26.36 -9.66
N PHE A 115 -4.41 26.18 -9.48
CA PHE A 115 -5.11 24.96 -9.83
C PHE A 115 -5.71 25.09 -11.22
N ILE A 116 -5.56 24.04 -12.02
CA ILE A 116 -6.17 23.93 -13.35
C ILE A 116 -7.06 22.70 -13.32
N PHE A 117 -8.31 22.83 -13.74
CA PHE A 117 -9.27 21.75 -13.88
C PHE A 117 -9.50 21.58 -15.37
N TYR A 118 -9.41 20.36 -15.88
CA TYR A 118 -9.53 20.13 -17.31
C TYR A 118 -10.18 18.79 -17.60
N ASP A 119 -10.70 18.68 -18.82
CA ASP A 119 -11.29 17.47 -19.37
C ASP A 119 -11.05 17.42 -20.89
N PHE A 120 -10.93 16.20 -21.43
CA PHE A 120 -10.80 15.96 -22.87
C PHE A 120 -12.00 15.20 -23.42
N GLU A 121 -12.71 15.81 -24.36
CA GLU A 121 -13.67 15.09 -25.18
C GLU A 121 -12.97 14.48 -26.39
N CYS A 122 -13.21 13.19 -26.59
CA CYS A 122 -12.51 12.40 -27.60
C CYS A 122 -13.49 11.81 -28.61
N ARG A 123 -13.07 11.77 -29.87
CA ARG A 123 -13.69 10.91 -30.89
C ARG A 123 -13.24 9.47 -30.69
N GLN A 124 -14.06 8.53 -31.14
CA GLN A 124 -13.84 7.08 -31.04
C GLN A 124 -14.26 6.35 -32.32
N ASP A 125 -13.93 6.96 -33.46
CA ASP A 125 -14.32 6.56 -34.81
C ASP A 125 -13.14 6.07 -35.67
N THR A 126 -11.92 6.10 -35.13
CA THR A 126 -10.72 5.60 -35.83
C THR A 126 -10.51 4.11 -35.52
N PRO A 127 -10.76 3.19 -36.47
CA PRO A 127 -10.58 1.76 -36.24
C PRO A 127 -9.09 1.39 -36.15
N VAL A 128 -8.83 0.40 -35.31
CA VAL A 128 -7.53 -0.27 -35.12
C VAL A 128 -7.80 -1.79 -35.18
N ALA A 129 -6.75 -2.58 -35.41
CA ALA A 129 -6.85 -4.05 -35.50
C ALA A 129 -7.67 -4.66 -34.33
N GLY A 130 -8.48 -5.69 -34.65
CA GLY A 130 -9.23 -6.46 -33.64
C GLY A 130 -10.52 -5.81 -33.12
N ASN A 131 -11.26 -5.09 -33.97
CA ASN A 131 -12.48 -4.34 -33.60
C ASN A 131 -12.23 -3.32 -32.47
N MET A 132 -11.07 -2.67 -32.52
CA MET A 132 -10.68 -1.66 -31.55
C MET A 132 -10.85 -0.27 -32.14
N PHE A 133 -11.12 0.73 -31.30
CA PHE A 133 -11.26 2.12 -31.72
C PHE A 133 -10.33 3.02 -30.91
N LEU A 134 -9.53 3.83 -31.61
CA LEU A 134 -8.62 4.79 -30.99
C LEU A 134 -9.38 6.02 -30.51
N HIS A 135 -9.12 6.42 -29.27
CA HIS A 135 -9.62 7.67 -28.73
C HIS A 135 -8.71 8.81 -29.15
N THR A 136 -9.27 9.79 -29.86
CA THR A 136 -8.53 10.98 -30.33
C THR A 136 -9.14 12.23 -29.72
N PRO A 137 -8.40 13.00 -28.90
CA PRO A 137 -8.89 14.25 -28.32
C PRO A 137 -9.33 15.24 -29.41
N SER A 138 -10.57 15.70 -29.34
CA SER A 138 -11.16 16.69 -30.26
C SER A 138 -11.43 18.04 -29.60
N LEU A 139 -11.53 18.07 -28.27
CA LEU A 139 -11.78 19.28 -27.49
C LEU A 139 -11.10 19.15 -26.13
N CYS A 140 -10.54 20.25 -25.64
CA CYS A 140 -10.13 20.40 -24.26
C CYS A 140 -10.75 21.67 -23.70
N VAL A 141 -11.40 21.56 -22.55
CA VAL A 141 -11.78 22.71 -21.73
C VAL A 141 -10.90 22.72 -20.50
N ALA A 142 -10.39 23.90 -20.14
CA ALA A 142 -9.63 24.10 -18.92
C ALA A 142 -10.12 25.33 -18.16
N GLU A 143 -10.37 25.18 -16.88
CA GLU A 143 -10.65 26.27 -15.94
C GLU A 143 -9.51 26.41 -14.93
N GLN A 144 -9.08 27.63 -14.63
CA GLN A 144 -7.99 27.87 -13.66
C GLN A 144 -8.39 28.79 -12.50
N VAL A 145 -7.75 28.56 -11.35
CA VAL A 145 -7.98 29.30 -10.11
C VAL A 145 -6.65 29.48 -9.37
N CYS A 146 -6.21 30.73 -9.15
CA CYS A 146 -5.05 31.02 -8.30
C CYS A 146 -5.42 31.14 -6.82
N ASN A 147 -4.41 31.23 -5.95
CA ASN A 147 -4.55 31.47 -4.51
C ASN A 147 -5.46 32.65 -4.11
N PHE A 148 -5.62 33.68 -4.95
CA PHE A 148 -6.54 34.79 -4.72
C PHE A 148 -7.97 34.53 -5.22
N CYS A 149 -8.13 33.65 -6.20
CA CYS A 149 -9.42 33.33 -6.81
C CYS A 149 -10.12 32.13 -6.17
N VAL A 150 -9.47 31.42 -5.24
CA VAL A 150 -10.03 30.16 -4.67
C VAL A 150 -11.41 30.34 -4.03
N ASN A 151 -11.76 31.55 -3.59
CA ASN A 151 -13.07 31.84 -3.01
C ASN A 151 -14.02 32.58 -3.97
N ILE A 152 -13.65 32.74 -5.25
CA ILE A 152 -14.43 33.47 -6.25
C ILE A 152 -15.08 32.47 -7.22
N ASN A 153 -16.40 32.28 -7.05
CA ASN A 153 -17.15 31.28 -7.80
C ASN A 153 -17.41 31.66 -9.26
N ASP A 154 -17.65 32.94 -9.54
CA ASP A 154 -17.81 33.46 -10.88
C ASP A 154 -16.53 33.21 -11.68
N ILE A 155 -16.63 32.53 -12.82
CA ILE A 155 -15.51 32.20 -13.71
C ILE A 155 -15.10 33.40 -14.58
N ASN A 156 -16.00 34.38 -14.75
CA ASN A 156 -15.79 35.55 -15.59
C ASN A 156 -15.09 36.71 -14.85
N TYR A 157 -15.03 36.68 -13.52
CA TYR A 157 -14.27 37.65 -12.74
C TYR A 157 -12.82 37.83 -13.25
N ASN A 158 -12.46 39.09 -13.47
CA ASN A 158 -11.20 39.50 -14.09
C ASN A 158 -10.10 39.60 -13.03
N CYS A 159 -9.35 38.52 -12.84
CA CYS A 159 -8.24 38.50 -11.90
C CYS A 159 -6.97 39.05 -12.54
N THR A 160 -6.27 39.96 -11.85
CA THR A 160 -4.97 40.49 -12.31
C THR A 160 -3.89 39.39 -12.44
N SER A 161 -4.00 38.31 -11.67
CA SER A 161 -3.06 37.18 -11.70
C SER A 161 -3.46 36.08 -12.70
N CYS A 162 -4.74 35.73 -12.79
CA CYS A 162 -5.21 34.68 -13.72
C CYS A 162 -5.52 35.22 -15.13
N GLY A 163 -5.98 36.47 -15.26
CA GLY A 163 -6.66 36.95 -16.46
C GLY A 163 -7.94 36.14 -16.72
N LYS A 164 -8.16 35.78 -17.99
CA LYS A 164 -9.22 34.84 -18.39
C LYS A 164 -9.01 33.49 -17.68
N ARG A 165 -10.09 32.93 -17.11
CA ARG A 165 -10.01 31.68 -16.32
C ARG A 165 -10.57 30.45 -17.03
N GLN A 166 -11.36 30.60 -18.09
CA GLN A 166 -11.83 29.49 -18.91
C GLN A 166 -11.16 29.51 -20.30
N HIS A 167 -10.63 28.37 -20.72
CA HIS A 167 -9.93 28.18 -21.98
C HIS A 167 -10.50 26.98 -22.72
N ILE A 168 -10.63 27.12 -24.04
CA ILE A 168 -11.20 26.11 -24.92
C ILE A 168 -10.20 25.88 -26.06
N PHE A 169 -9.77 24.63 -26.24
CA PHE A 169 -8.79 24.24 -27.25
C PHE A 169 -9.40 23.20 -28.19
N LYS A 170 -9.45 23.52 -29.49
CA LYS A 170 -10.09 22.68 -30.53
C LYS A 170 -9.13 22.12 -31.59
N LYS A 171 -8.06 22.85 -31.92
CA LYS A 171 -7.19 22.51 -33.06
C LYS A 171 -6.19 21.42 -32.69
N ASN A 172 -5.34 21.67 -31.69
CA ASN A 172 -4.51 20.65 -31.07
C ASN A 172 -4.82 20.62 -29.56
N PRO A 173 -5.94 19.99 -29.15
CA PRO A 173 -6.46 20.13 -27.79
C PRO A 173 -5.43 19.88 -26.69
N VAL A 174 -4.59 18.84 -26.84
CA VAL A 174 -3.58 18.47 -25.84
C VAL A 174 -2.36 19.39 -25.93
N GLY A 175 -1.81 19.61 -27.12
CA GLY A 175 -0.62 20.45 -27.30
C GLY A 175 -0.88 21.91 -26.94
N ASP A 176 -2.01 22.48 -27.36
CA ASP A 176 -2.41 23.85 -27.04
C ASP A 176 -2.63 24.03 -25.52
N PHE A 177 -3.22 23.03 -24.87
CA PHE A 177 -3.36 23.01 -23.41
C PHE A 177 -2.00 22.99 -22.70
N LEU A 178 -1.07 22.14 -23.13
CA LEU A 178 0.27 22.09 -22.54
C LEU A 178 1.08 23.37 -22.81
N ASN A 179 0.97 23.96 -23.99
CA ASN A 179 1.54 25.26 -24.31
C ASN A 179 0.99 26.35 -23.38
N TYR A 180 -0.31 26.32 -23.11
CA TYR A 180 -0.95 27.20 -22.14
C TYR A 180 -0.42 27.00 -20.72
N VAL A 181 -0.30 25.74 -20.24
CA VAL A 181 0.28 25.43 -18.93
C VAL A 181 1.72 25.94 -18.81
N SER A 182 2.53 25.76 -19.85
CA SER A 182 3.92 26.26 -19.91
C SER A 182 3.98 27.80 -19.90
N ALA A 183 3.10 28.46 -20.66
CA ALA A 183 2.99 29.93 -20.65
C ALA A 183 2.55 30.46 -19.29
N LEU A 184 1.60 29.79 -18.63
CA LEU A 184 1.16 30.13 -17.28
C LEU A 184 2.30 29.97 -16.27
N LYS A 185 3.13 28.93 -16.40
CA LYS A 185 4.29 28.74 -15.52
C LYS A 185 5.26 29.92 -15.54
N LYS A 186 5.45 30.55 -16.69
CA LYS A 186 6.27 31.77 -16.83
C LYS A 186 5.71 32.96 -16.05
N LYS A 187 4.38 33.03 -15.87
CA LYS A 187 3.69 34.05 -15.07
C LYS A 187 3.74 33.74 -13.57
N VAL A 188 3.50 32.49 -13.20
CA VAL A 188 3.48 31.99 -11.80
C VAL A 188 4.91 31.69 -11.31
N LYS A 189 5.83 32.68 -11.43
CA LYS A 189 7.25 32.50 -11.09
C LYS A 189 7.40 31.92 -9.68
N LYS A 190 8.18 30.84 -9.57
CA LYS A 190 8.43 30.06 -8.34
C LYS A 190 7.20 29.37 -7.69
N GLY A 191 5.96 29.61 -8.16
CA GLY A 191 4.74 29.00 -7.60
C GLY A 191 4.42 27.61 -8.17
N ASP A 192 3.47 26.92 -7.55
CA ASP A 192 3.08 25.56 -7.93
C ASP A 192 1.90 25.57 -8.93
N ILE A 193 1.94 24.71 -9.95
CA ILE A 193 0.80 24.48 -10.84
C ILE A 193 0.34 23.04 -10.65
N VAL A 194 -0.93 22.86 -10.27
CA VAL A 194 -1.54 21.53 -10.13
C VAL A 194 -2.73 21.44 -11.07
N ALA A 195 -2.62 20.57 -12.07
CA ALA A 195 -3.67 20.27 -13.03
C ALA A 195 -4.41 18.99 -12.61
N LEU A 196 -5.74 19.06 -12.52
CA LEU A 196 -6.62 17.99 -12.09
C LEU A 196 -7.62 17.65 -13.20
N ALA A 197 -7.73 16.36 -13.52
CA ALA A 197 -8.83 15.81 -14.29
C ALA A 197 -9.54 14.70 -13.48
N HIS A 198 -10.79 14.40 -13.83
CA HIS A 198 -11.57 13.39 -13.14
C HIS A 198 -11.39 12.03 -13.81
N ASN A 199 -10.73 11.08 -13.11
CA ASN A 199 -10.22 9.82 -13.68
C ASN A 199 -8.98 9.99 -14.58
N MET A 200 -8.15 10.99 -14.31
CA MET A 200 -6.92 11.26 -15.05
C MET A 200 -6.02 10.01 -15.17
N LYS A 201 -5.84 9.24 -14.08
CA LYS A 201 -5.05 7.99 -14.10
C LYS A 201 -5.62 6.95 -15.05
N GLY A 202 -6.94 7.03 -15.24
CA GLY A 202 -7.77 6.14 -16.02
C GLY A 202 -7.75 6.45 -17.51
N TYR A 203 -7.63 7.73 -17.86
CA TYR A 203 -7.98 8.24 -19.17
C TYR A 203 -7.08 9.41 -19.60
N ASP A 204 -7.38 10.64 -19.16
CA ASP A 204 -6.77 11.89 -19.66
C ASP A 204 -5.24 11.94 -19.55
N GLY A 205 -4.70 11.34 -18.49
CA GLY A 205 -3.28 11.33 -18.22
C GLY A 205 -2.46 10.65 -19.30
N ALA A 206 -3.05 9.71 -20.03
CA ALA A 206 -2.40 9.02 -21.14
C ALA A 206 -2.13 9.99 -22.30
N PHE A 207 -3.11 10.82 -22.66
CA PHE A 207 -2.95 11.85 -23.70
C PHE A 207 -1.92 12.89 -23.29
N VAL A 208 -1.99 13.37 -22.03
CA VAL A 208 -1.00 14.31 -21.47
C VAL A 208 0.40 13.72 -21.55
N LEU A 209 0.62 12.49 -21.07
CA LEU A 209 1.94 11.87 -21.09
C LEU A 209 2.49 11.76 -22.52
N ARG A 210 1.68 11.26 -23.46
CA ARG A 210 2.11 11.10 -24.85
C ARG A 210 2.53 12.43 -25.48
N GLU A 211 1.77 13.50 -25.25
CA GLU A 211 2.12 14.81 -25.78
C GLU A 211 3.38 15.40 -25.10
N LEU A 212 3.56 15.17 -23.79
CA LEU A 212 4.77 15.55 -23.07
C LEU A 212 6.02 14.83 -23.61
N LEU A 213 5.89 13.56 -24.02
CA LEU A 213 7.00 12.77 -24.55
C LEU A 213 7.49 13.29 -25.92
N LYS A 214 6.61 13.87 -26.75
CA LYS A 214 7.02 14.50 -28.02
C LYS A 214 8.02 15.66 -27.85
N ASN A 215 7.96 16.38 -26.73
CA ASN A 215 8.82 17.53 -26.43
C ASN A 215 9.43 17.42 -25.02
N LYS A 216 9.95 16.24 -24.68
CA LYS A 216 10.33 15.89 -23.31
C LYS A 216 11.36 16.84 -22.68
N ASN A 217 12.34 17.35 -23.43
CA ASN A 217 13.38 18.25 -22.89
C ASN A 217 12.80 19.54 -22.28
N ALA A 218 11.60 19.95 -22.69
CA ALA A 218 10.92 21.10 -22.11
C ALA A 218 10.20 20.77 -20.77
N TRP A 219 9.91 19.50 -20.50
CA TRP A 219 9.01 19.07 -19.42
C TRP A 219 9.66 18.13 -18.39
N ASN A 220 10.59 17.27 -18.82
CA ASN A 220 11.25 16.24 -18.01
C ASN A 220 10.28 15.45 -17.10
N PRO A 221 9.26 14.80 -17.67
CA PRO A 221 8.19 14.17 -16.91
C PRO A 221 8.69 12.99 -16.09
N LYS A 222 8.21 12.90 -14.85
CA LYS A 222 8.39 11.77 -13.91
C LYS A 222 7.02 11.24 -13.52
N ILE A 223 6.81 9.96 -13.75
CA ILE A 223 5.50 9.32 -13.57
C ILE A 223 5.47 8.44 -12.32
N ILE A 224 4.31 8.42 -11.67
CA ILE A 224 3.96 7.37 -10.69
C ILE A 224 2.82 6.59 -11.31
N SER A 225 3.00 5.29 -11.54
CA SER A 225 2.03 4.46 -12.27
C SER A 225 1.65 3.18 -11.51
N THR A 226 0.57 2.53 -11.94
CA THR A 226 0.19 1.17 -11.51
C THR A 226 -0.29 0.42 -12.74
N GLY A 227 0.61 -0.37 -13.34
CA GLY A 227 0.46 -0.75 -14.74
C GLY A 227 0.40 0.51 -15.62
N THR A 228 -0.55 0.57 -16.55
CA THR A 228 -0.75 1.72 -17.45
C THR A 228 -1.59 2.84 -16.85
N LYS A 229 -1.98 2.75 -15.57
CA LYS A 229 -2.69 3.83 -14.85
C LYS A 229 -1.71 4.85 -14.29
N LEU A 230 -1.85 6.12 -14.66
CA LEU A 230 -0.94 7.21 -14.26
C LEU A 230 -1.45 7.94 -13.00
N MET A 231 -0.97 7.55 -11.83
CA MET A 231 -1.38 8.15 -10.55
C MET A 231 -0.99 9.63 -10.43
N SER A 232 0.16 10.00 -10.99
CA SER A 232 0.58 11.40 -11.16
C SER A 232 1.66 11.53 -12.24
N ILE A 233 1.75 12.71 -12.84
CA ILE A 233 2.86 13.13 -13.70
C ILE A 233 3.44 14.40 -13.09
N ASN A 234 4.74 14.39 -12.76
CA ASN A 234 5.46 15.55 -12.23
C ASN A 234 6.42 16.04 -13.30
N CYS A 235 6.38 17.32 -13.63
CA CYS A 235 7.26 17.95 -14.61
C CYS A 235 8.13 19.01 -13.92
N ASP A 236 9.16 19.47 -14.62
CA ASP A 236 10.00 20.56 -14.16
C ASP A 236 9.20 21.85 -13.92
N GLY A 237 9.74 22.73 -13.08
CA GLY A 237 9.07 23.98 -12.71
C GLY A 237 7.86 23.80 -11.78
N ASN A 238 7.80 22.74 -10.95
CA ASN A 238 6.70 22.49 -10.02
C ASN A 238 5.32 22.37 -10.68
N ILE A 239 5.27 21.72 -11.86
CA ILE A 239 4.01 21.41 -12.54
C ILE A 239 3.64 19.95 -12.23
N LYS A 240 2.41 19.72 -11.79
CA LYS A 240 1.91 18.38 -11.46
C LYS A 240 0.55 18.14 -12.09
N PHE A 241 0.38 16.98 -12.71
CA PHE A 241 -0.91 16.46 -13.15
C PHE A 241 -1.35 15.33 -12.19
N ILE A 242 -2.55 15.43 -11.64
CA ILE A 242 -3.10 14.47 -10.67
C ILE A 242 -4.55 14.10 -11.00
N ASP A 243 -4.97 12.96 -10.47
CA ASP A 243 -6.34 12.46 -10.59
C ASP A 243 -7.18 12.84 -9.37
N SER A 244 -8.30 13.54 -9.59
CA SER A 244 -9.23 13.89 -8.51
C SER A 244 -9.88 12.66 -7.85
N ILE A 245 -10.01 11.52 -8.54
CA ILE A 245 -10.54 10.27 -7.98
C ILE A 245 -9.65 9.70 -6.87
N ASN A 246 -8.35 10.05 -6.86
CA ASN A 246 -7.46 9.65 -5.77
C ASN A 246 -7.79 10.35 -4.44
N TYR A 247 -8.61 11.41 -4.47
CA TYR A 247 -9.07 12.17 -3.31
C TYR A 247 -10.56 12.01 -3.07
N MET A 248 -11.34 11.97 -4.15
CA MET A 248 -12.79 11.85 -4.15
C MET A 248 -13.23 10.64 -4.98
N PRO A 249 -13.16 9.40 -4.43
CA PRO A 249 -13.45 8.17 -5.17
C PRO A 249 -14.95 7.95 -5.45
N MET A 250 -15.55 8.84 -6.23
CA MET A 250 -16.94 8.76 -6.69
C MET A 250 -17.08 9.33 -8.10
N LEU A 251 -18.24 9.12 -8.73
CA LEU A 251 -18.55 9.68 -10.05
C LEU A 251 -18.70 11.21 -9.97
N LEU A 252 -18.29 11.90 -11.04
CA LEU A 252 -18.43 13.36 -11.20
C LEU A 252 -19.86 13.83 -10.93
N SER A 253 -20.86 13.10 -11.43
CA SER A 253 -22.29 13.41 -11.25
C SER A 253 -22.76 13.40 -9.79
N LYS A 254 -22.02 12.76 -8.87
CA LYS A 254 -22.36 12.73 -7.43
C LYS A 254 -21.74 13.89 -6.65
N LEU A 255 -20.78 14.63 -7.23
CA LEU A 255 -20.07 15.70 -6.53
C LEU A 255 -20.97 16.89 -6.16
N PRO A 256 -21.88 17.40 -7.04
CA PRO A 256 -22.76 18.51 -6.68
C PRO A 256 -23.60 18.23 -5.43
N LYS A 257 -24.24 17.05 -5.38
CA LYS A 257 -25.02 16.59 -4.21
C LYS A 257 -24.14 16.41 -2.97
N THR A 258 -22.91 15.90 -3.12
CA THR A 258 -22.01 15.65 -2.00
C THR A 258 -21.52 16.94 -1.34
N PHE A 259 -21.20 17.96 -2.13
CA PHE A 259 -20.71 19.25 -1.62
C PHE A 259 -21.78 20.33 -1.53
N ASN A 260 -23.03 19.99 -1.83
CA ASN A 260 -24.21 20.84 -1.72
C ASN A 260 -24.11 22.14 -2.55
N PHE A 261 -23.75 22.03 -3.82
CA PHE A 261 -23.76 23.15 -4.76
C PHE A 261 -24.67 22.85 -5.97
N PRO A 262 -25.29 23.87 -6.60
CA PRO A 262 -26.18 23.67 -7.74
C PRO A 262 -25.43 23.14 -8.96
N GLY A 263 -26.02 22.13 -9.60
CA GLY A 263 -25.51 21.53 -10.83
C GLY A 263 -25.90 20.06 -10.95
N SER A 264 -26.07 19.61 -12.18
CA SER A 264 -26.24 18.20 -12.53
C SER A 264 -25.46 17.93 -13.80
N LYS A 265 -24.77 16.79 -13.85
CA LYS A 265 -24.12 16.35 -15.08
C LYS A 265 -25.19 16.06 -16.14
N GLY A 266 -25.08 16.68 -17.30
CA GLY A 266 -25.99 16.48 -18.44
C GLY A 266 -25.75 15.16 -19.18
N TYR A 267 -26.49 14.95 -20.28
CA TYR A 267 -26.34 13.80 -21.17
C TYR A 267 -25.72 14.22 -22.49
N PHE A 268 -24.70 13.48 -22.97
CA PHE A 268 -24.04 13.75 -24.24
C PHE A 268 -23.92 12.47 -25.08
N PRO A 269 -24.16 12.55 -26.41
CA PRO A 269 -24.12 11.38 -27.28
C PRO A 269 -22.66 11.03 -27.67
N HIS A 270 -21.91 10.40 -26.76
CA HIS A 270 -20.49 10.10 -26.97
C HIS A 270 -20.20 9.24 -28.22
N PHE A 271 -21.13 8.39 -28.66
CA PHE A 271 -20.97 7.60 -29.88
C PHE A 271 -21.30 8.39 -31.16
N PHE A 272 -21.93 9.56 -31.03
CA PHE A 272 -22.20 10.49 -32.13
C PHE A 272 -21.02 11.44 -32.40
N ASN A 273 -20.04 11.53 -31.48
CA ASN A 273 -18.82 12.30 -31.66
C ASN A 273 -17.86 11.62 -32.66
N THR A 274 -18.11 11.88 -33.94
CA THR A 274 -17.34 11.39 -35.10
C THR A 274 -16.90 12.55 -35.98
N LEU A 275 -15.93 12.34 -36.87
CA LEU A 275 -15.53 13.33 -37.86
C LEU A 275 -16.69 13.77 -38.75
N ALA A 276 -17.54 12.83 -39.17
CA ALA A 276 -18.69 13.09 -40.04
C ALA A 276 -19.74 14.02 -39.39
N ASN A 277 -19.91 13.93 -38.07
CA ASN A 277 -20.95 14.66 -37.34
C ASN A 277 -20.46 15.99 -36.73
N GLN A 278 -19.21 16.40 -36.95
CA GLN A 278 -18.66 17.60 -36.31
C GLN A 278 -19.46 18.87 -36.65
N ASN A 279 -20.06 18.95 -37.83
CA ASN A 279 -20.85 20.10 -38.28
C ASN A 279 -22.37 19.84 -38.24
N TYR A 280 -22.82 18.81 -37.53
CA TYR A 280 -24.23 18.43 -37.49
C TYR A 280 -25.08 19.49 -36.76
N ILE A 281 -26.14 19.93 -37.43
CA ILE A 281 -27.21 20.76 -36.90
C ILE A 281 -28.52 20.14 -37.39
N GLY A 282 -29.36 19.66 -36.48
CA GLY A 282 -30.60 18.97 -36.84
C GLY A 282 -31.32 18.41 -35.62
N PRO A 283 -32.23 17.43 -35.82
CA PRO A 283 -32.93 16.77 -34.71
C PRO A 283 -31.99 16.11 -33.71
N MET A 284 -32.49 15.82 -32.51
CA MET A 284 -31.75 15.10 -31.48
C MET A 284 -31.16 13.77 -32.00
N PRO A 285 -29.87 13.46 -31.72
CA PRO A 285 -29.29 12.18 -32.07
C PRO A 285 -30.07 11.01 -31.47
N ALA A 286 -30.12 9.87 -32.15
CA ALA A 286 -30.82 8.68 -31.63
C ALA A 286 -30.29 8.26 -30.24
N ALA A 287 -31.19 7.79 -29.37
CA ALA A 287 -30.89 7.43 -27.98
C ALA A 287 -29.70 6.46 -27.80
N HIS A 288 -29.50 5.54 -28.76
CA HIS A 288 -28.39 4.58 -28.69
C HIS A 288 -27.01 5.26 -28.72
N TYR A 289 -26.88 6.47 -29.29
CA TYR A 289 -25.61 7.21 -29.31
C TYR A 289 -25.16 7.70 -27.93
N TYR A 290 -26.06 7.70 -26.95
CA TYR A 290 -25.77 8.08 -25.56
C TYR A 290 -25.30 6.88 -24.72
N GLY A 291 -25.31 5.65 -25.27
CA GLY A 291 -24.94 4.45 -24.51
C GLY A 291 -25.92 4.12 -23.38
N TYR A 292 -27.20 4.45 -23.55
CA TYR A 292 -28.23 4.34 -22.53
C TYR A 292 -28.41 2.92 -21.93
N ASP A 293 -28.11 1.85 -22.68
CA ASP A 293 -28.14 0.48 -22.15
C ASP A 293 -26.94 0.15 -21.24
N GLU A 294 -25.87 0.92 -21.30
CA GLU A 294 -24.73 0.84 -20.38
C GLU A 294 -24.91 1.71 -19.11
N MET A 295 -26.00 2.47 -19.01
CA MET A 295 -26.35 3.23 -17.81
C MET A 295 -26.94 2.32 -16.71
N PRO A 296 -26.82 2.69 -15.41
CA PRO A 296 -27.60 2.08 -14.35
C PRO A 296 -29.11 2.16 -14.63
N VAL A 297 -29.89 1.16 -14.19
CA VAL A 297 -31.33 1.04 -14.48
C VAL A 297 -32.11 2.33 -14.19
N LEU A 298 -31.89 2.95 -13.03
CA LEU A 298 -32.56 4.20 -12.65
C LEU A 298 -32.13 5.38 -13.54
N THR A 299 -30.83 5.53 -13.79
CA THR A 299 -30.30 6.59 -14.66
C THR A 299 -30.78 6.43 -16.09
N ARG A 300 -30.91 5.21 -16.60
CA ARG A 300 -31.49 4.94 -17.94
C ARG A 300 -32.95 5.41 -18.01
N LYS A 301 -33.74 5.18 -16.96
CA LYS A 301 -35.13 5.64 -16.88
C LYS A 301 -35.21 7.17 -16.87
N GLU A 302 -34.35 7.84 -16.09
CA GLU A 302 -34.25 9.30 -16.06
C GLU A 302 -33.81 9.87 -17.41
N PHE A 303 -32.83 9.23 -18.06
CA PHE A 303 -32.36 9.59 -19.40
C PHE A 303 -33.46 9.48 -20.46
N LEU A 304 -34.17 8.36 -20.52
CA LEU A 304 -35.23 8.16 -21.52
C LEU A 304 -36.35 9.20 -21.36
N LYS A 305 -36.74 9.49 -20.11
CA LYS A 305 -37.72 10.55 -19.84
C LYS A 305 -37.24 11.91 -20.37
N TRP A 306 -36.00 12.28 -20.05
CA TRP A 306 -35.39 13.51 -20.57
C TRP A 306 -35.32 13.52 -22.10
N TYR A 307 -34.89 12.42 -22.71
CA TYR A 307 -34.73 12.27 -24.15
C TYR A 307 -36.06 12.44 -24.88
N ASP A 308 -37.12 11.76 -24.41
CA ASP A 308 -38.46 11.86 -24.97
C ASP A 308 -39.02 13.28 -24.84
N GLU A 309 -38.72 13.99 -23.75
CA GLU A 309 -39.06 15.41 -23.58
C GLU A 309 -38.32 16.28 -24.61
N GLN A 310 -37.01 16.09 -24.82
CA GLN A 310 -36.25 16.86 -25.82
C GLN A 310 -36.77 16.63 -27.26
N VAL A 311 -37.09 15.38 -27.60
CA VAL A 311 -37.64 15.03 -28.92
C VAL A 311 -39.04 15.61 -29.10
N LYS A 312 -39.92 15.52 -28.09
CA LYS A 312 -41.27 16.11 -28.13
C LYS A 312 -41.24 17.63 -28.26
N SER A 313 -40.24 18.29 -27.68
CA SER A 313 -40.04 19.73 -27.78
C SER A 313 -39.33 20.18 -29.06
N ASP A 314 -39.08 19.27 -30.01
CA ASP A 314 -38.41 19.53 -31.29
C ASP A 314 -37.09 20.31 -31.14
N VAL A 315 -36.30 19.93 -30.12
CA VAL A 315 -35.03 20.59 -29.82
C VAL A 315 -34.03 20.37 -30.95
N VAL A 316 -33.55 21.47 -31.54
CA VAL A 316 -32.48 21.44 -32.54
C VAL A 316 -31.13 21.22 -31.85
N PHE A 317 -30.51 20.08 -32.12
CA PHE A 317 -29.20 19.71 -31.62
C PHE A 317 -28.09 20.27 -32.53
N ASN A 318 -27.28 21.18 -31.98
CA ASN A 318 -26.06 21.69 -32.61
C ASN A 318 -24.84 21.04 -31.97
N PHE A 319 -24.15 20.16 -32.71
CA PHE A 319 -23.05 19.37 -32.18
C PHE A 319 -21.92 20.23 -31.59
N GLN A 320 -21.49 21.28 -32.30
CA GLN A 320 -20.38 22.14 -31.86
C GLN A 320 -20.71 22.91 -30.58
N THR A 321 -21.95 23.35 -30.42
CA THR A 321 -22.39 24.07 -29.22
C THR A 321 -22.52 23.10 -28.04
N GLU A 322 -23.14 21.94 -28.26
CA GLU A 322 -23.43 20.98 -27.19
C GLU A 322 -22.17 20.30 -26.64
N ILE A 323 -21.19 19.93 -27.48
CA ILE A 323 -19.93 19.33 -27.00
C ILE A 323 -19.13 20.31 -26.12
N ILE A 324 -19.13 21.60 -26.47
CA ILE A 324 -18.45 22.64 -25.67
C ILE A 324 -19.18 22.83 -24.35
N LYS A 325 -20.50 22.97 -24.40
CA LYS A 325 -21.34 23.16 -23.20
C LYS A 325 -21.18 22.01 -22.23
N TYR A 326 -21.25 20.77 -22.72
CA TYR A 326 -21.06 19.57 -21.91
C TYR A 326 -19.69 19.53 -21.23
N CYS A 327 -18.62 19.79 -21.99
CA CYS A 327 -17.26 19.76 -21.44
C CYS A 327 -17.03 20.91 -20.44
N ILE A 328 -17.61 22.11 -20.68
CA ILE A 328 -17.62 23.20 -19.69
C ILE A 328 -18.33 22.76 -18.41
N ASP A 329 -19.52 22.16 -18.50
CA ASP A 329 -20.28 21.71 -17.34
C ASP A 329 -19.48 20.70 -16.49
N ASP A 330 -18.85 19.71 -17.13
CA ASP A 330 -18.01 18.72 -16.46
C ASP A 330 -16.81 19.36 -15.74
N VAL A 331 -16.09 20.27 -16.41
CA VAL A 331 -14.94 20.99 -15.82
C VAL A 331 -15.38 21.92 -14.69
N SER A 332 -16.52 22.60 -14.84
CA SER A 332 -17.07 23.49 -13.81
C SER A 332 -17.54 22.72 -12.57
N ILE A 333 -18.16 21.54 -12.74
CA ILE A 333 -18.51 20.63 -11.63
C ILE A 333 -17.23 20.19 -10.91
N LEU A 334 -16.22 19.77 -11.67
CA LEU A 334 -14.93 19.34 -11.13
C LEU A 334 -14.26 20.45 -10.32
N ARG A 335 -14.15 21.67 -10.89
CA ARG A 335 -13.58 22.83 -10.21
C ARG A 335 -14.28 23.10 -8.89
N LYS A 336 -15.60 23.28 -8.91
CA LYS A 336 -16.39 23.62 -7.71
C LYS A 336 -16.19 22.56 -6.62
N ALA A 337 -16.29 21.28 -6.97
CA ALA A 337 -16.10 20.19 -6.02
C ALA A 337 -14.68 20.10 -5.46
N CYS A 338 -13.64 20.24 -6.30
CA CYS A 338 -12.26 20.22 -5.87
C CYS A 338 -11.92 21.40 -4.95
N ILE A 339 -12.43 22.60 -5.24
CA ILE A 339 -12.23 23.79 -4.41
C ILE A 339 -12.95 23.64 -3.07
N GLU A 340 -14.21 23.18 -3.06
CA GLU A 340 -14.95 22.87 -1.84
C GLU A 340 -14.21 21.83 -0.97
N PHE A 341 -13.77 20.74 -1.59
CA PHE A 341 -12.99 19.70 -0.91
C PHE A 341 -11.69 20.27 -0.33
N TRP A 342 -10.92 21.01 -1.13
CA TRP A 342 -9.65 21.59 -0.74
C TRP A 342 -9.80 22.60 0.40
N SER A 343 -10.77 23.51 0.30
CA SER A 343 -11.04 24.55 1.29
C SER A 343 -11.38 23.94 2.64
N ARG A 344 -12.34 23.01 2.65
CA ARG A 344 -12.78 22.28 3.84
C ARG A 344 -11.67 21.44 4.46
N PHE A 345 -10.95 20.67 3.65
CA PHE A 345 -9.87 19.82 4.13
C PHE A 345 -8.73 20.64 4.73
N THR A 346 -8.30 21.70 4.05
CA THR A 346 -7.19 22.55 4.49
C THR A 346 -7.54 23.33 5.75
N THR A 347 -8.76 23.87 5.84
CA THR A 347 -9.22 24.62 7.01
C THR A 347 -9.26 23.74 8.26
N SER A 348 -9.84 22.55 8.18
CA SER A 348 -9.93 21.66 9.36
C SER A 348 -8.61 20.99 9.72
N ASN A 349 -7.73 20.74 8.73
CA ASN A 349 -6.58 19.84 8.93
C ASN A 349 -5.21 20.49 8.77
N SER A 350 -5.14 21.74 8.26
CA SER A 350 -3.89 22.45 8.01
C SER A 350 -2.92 21.65 7.11
N VAL A 351 -3.46 20.89 6.17
CA VAL A 351 -2.74 20.05 5.19
C VAL A 351 -3.35 20.34 3.83
N ASP A 352 -2.51 20.63 2.83
CA ASP A 352 -2.97 20.78 1.45
C ASP A 352 -3.01 19.39 0.77
N PRO A 353 -4.20 18.84 0.46
CA PRO A 353 -4.29 17.48 -0.05
C PRO A 353 -3.68 17.31 -1.44
N PHE A 354 -3.74 18.33 -2.31
CA PHE A 354 -3.31 18.25 -3.71
C PHE A 354 -1.82 18.50 -3.90
N ARG A 355 -1.23 19.35 -3.06
CA ARG A 355 0.20 19.71 -3.15
C ARG A 355 1.09 18.80 -2.30
N GLU A 356 0.64 18.38 -1.12
CA GLU A 356 1.45 17.59 -0.18
C GLU A 356 1.33 16.08 -0.37
N SER A 357 0.31 15.61 -1.07
CA SER A 357 0.00 14.18 -1.19
C SER A 357 -0.51 13.83 -2.58
N CYS A 358 -0.38 12.56 -2.98
CA CYS A 358 -0.88 12.04 -4.26
C CYS A 358 -2.24 11.33 -4.14
N THR A 359 -2.68 11.05 -2.90
CA THR A 359 -3.90 10.29 -2.59
C THR A 359 -4.49 10.75 -1.26
N ILE A 360 -5.78 10.49 -1.04
CA ILE A 360 -6.47 10.75 0.24
C ILE A 360 -5.80 10.03 1.41
N ALA A 361 -5.38 8.77 1.25
CA ALA A 361 -4.71 8.02 2.31
C ALA A 361 -3.38 8.69 2.73
N GLY A 362 -2.63 9.24 1.77
CA GLY A 362 -1.42 10.03 2.05
C GLY A 362 -1.73 11.34 2.79
N ALA A 363 -2.80 12.04 2.39
CA ALA A 363 -3.23 13.26 3.07
C ALA A 363 -3.67 12.96 4.51
N CYS A 364 -4.51 11.95 4.74
CA CYS A 364 -4.96 11.55 6.08
C CYS A 364 -3.80 11.07 6.98
N ASN A 365 -2.83 10.34 6.43
CA ASN A 365 -1.61 9.97 7.17
C ASN A 365 -0.77 11.21 7.54
N THR A 366 -0.70 12.20 6.66
CA THR A 366 -0.02 13.48 6.95
C THR A 366 -0.73 14.23 8.08
N VAL A 367 -2.07 14.25 8.09
CA VAL A 367 -2.87 14.81 9.18
C VAL A 367 -2.58 14.09 10.50
N PHE A 368 -2.60 12.76 10.51
CA PHE A 368 -2.24 11.95 11.68
C PHE A 368 -0.84 12.32 12.20
N ARG A 369 0.17 12.29 11.33
CA ARG A 369 1.56 12.57 11.69
C ARG A 369 1.83 14.02 12.10
N ARG A 370 1.01 14.98 11.66
CA ARG A 370 1.17 16.41 12.00
C ARG A 370 0.47 16.76 13.31
N LYS A 371 -0.73 16.24 13.53
CA LYS A 371 -1.60 16.65 14.64
C LYS A 371 -1.71 15.63 15.78
N PHE A 372 -1.57 14.33 15.50
CA PHE A 372 -1.99 13.27 16.44
C PHE A 372 -0.85 12.31 16.84
N LEU A 373 0.20 12.18 16.03
CA LEU A 373 1.33 11.29 16.33
C LEU A 373 2.05 11.73 17.61
N GLN A 374 2.02 10.87 18.62
CA GLN A 374 2.81 11.00 19.84
C GLN A 374 4.29 10.74 19.55
N LYS A 375 5.17 11.42 20.28
CA LYS A 375 6.62 11.26 20.13
C LYS A 375 7.02 9.85 20.55
N ASP A 376 7.90 9.23 19.78
CA ASP A 376 8.51 7.92 20.06
C ASP A 376 7.48 6.78 20.31
N SER A 377 6.25 6.90 19.79
CA SER A 377 5.20 5.88 20.00
C SER A 377 5.16 4.80 18.92
N ILE A 378 5.58 5.09 17.68
CA ILE A 378 5.56 4.13 16.57
C ILE A 378 6.99 3.84 16.12
N GLY A 379 7.52 2.67 16.45
CA GLY A 379 8.80 2.20 15.94
C GLY A 379 8.73 1.88 14.44
N LEU A 380 9.76 2.24 13.68
CA LEU A 380 9.93 1.80 12.28
C LEU A 380 10.63 0.44 12.27
N ILE A 381 10.02 -0.52 11.57
CA ILE A 381 10.56 -1.88 11.44
C ILE A 381 11.80 -1.81 10.51
N PRO A 382 12.96 -2.38 10.90
CA PRO A 382 14.13 -2.44 10.03
C PRO A 382 13.84 -3.23 8.73
N PRO A 383 14.55 -2.96 7.61
CA PRO A 383 14.26 -3.58 6.31
C PRO A 383 14.15 -5.12 6.32
N ASN A 384 15.01 -5.77 7.12
CA ASN A 384 15.10 -7.24 7.22
C ASN A 384 14.46 -7.77 8.52
N GLY A 385 13.58 -6.99 9.17
CA GLY A 385 13.05 -7.30 10.50
C GLY A 385 14.09 -7.11 11.62
N TYR A 386 13.75 -7.52 12.84
CA TYR A 386 14.57 -7.25 14.02
C TYR A 386 15.73 -8.23 14.24
N ARG A 387 15.62 -9.48 13.77
CA ARG A 387 16.64 -10.53 13.92
C ARG A 387 17.76 -10.44 12.86
N MET A 388 17.42 -10.06 11.62
CA MET A 388 18.38 -9.90 10.52
C MET A 388 18.64 -8.44 10.16
N ALA A 389 18.45 -7.51 11.12
CA ALA A 389 18.73 -6.09 10.94
C ALA A 389 20.22 -5.83 10.60
N ASP A 390 21.11 -6.70 11.06
CA ASP A 390 22.53 -6.71 10.73
C ASP A 390 22.79 -7.58 9.49
N LYS A 391 23.69 -7.14 8.60
CA LYS A 391 24.02 -7.83 7.34
C LYS A 391 24.90 -9.06 7.59
N GLN A 392 24.41 -10.05 8.33
CA GLN A 392 25.11 -11.32 8.50
C GLN A 392 24.57 -12.35 7.50
N SER A 393 25.46 -12.92 6.69
CA SER A 393 25.08 -13.90 5.67
C SER A 393 24.63 -15.23 6.28
N THR A 394 23.65 -15.91 5.69
CA THR A 394 23.17 -17.24 6.14
C THR A 394 24.31 -18.25 6.29
N ILE A 395 25.33 -18.12 5.43
CA ILE A 395 26.50 -18.99 5.47
C ILE A 395 27.38 -18.78 6.71
N ALA A 396 27.47 -17.55 7.21
CA ALA A 396 28.15 -17.26 8.48
C ALA A 396 27.45 -17.95 9.66
N ILE A 397 26.10 -17.92 9.67
CA ILE A 397 25.31 -18.60 10.71
C ILE A 397 25.50 -20.12 10.63
N LYS A 398 25.51 -20.71 9.42
CA LYS A 398 25.80 -22.15 9.25
C LYS A 398 27.14 -22.54 9.87
N TRP A 399 28.17 -21.70 9.70
CA TRP A 399 29.48 -21.94 10.31
C TRP A 399 29.44 -21.90 11.84
N LEU A 400 28.80 -20.89 12.42
CA LEU A 400 28.69 -20.76 13.88
C LEU A 400 27.91 -21.91 14.50
N LEU A 401 26.79 -22.33 13.90
CA LEU A 401 25.99 -23.48 14.36
C LEU A 401 26.79 -24.78 14.30
N TRP A 402 27.58 -24.98 13.26
CA TRP A 402 28.45 -26.14 13.15
C TRP A 402 29.52 -26.16 14.25
N LEU A 403 30.07 -24.99 14.62
CA LEU A 403 30.99 -24.87 15.74
C LEU A 403 30.31 -25.12 17.09
N GLU A 404 29.11 -24.59 17.33
CA GLU A 404 28.33 -24.89 18.55
C GLU A 404 28.14 -26.40 18.73
N HIS A 405 27.76 -27.09 17.65
CA HIS A 405 27.55 -28.54 17.65
C HIS A 405 28.84 -29.32 17.90
N THR A 406 29.92 -29.01 17.17
CA THR A 406 31.17 -29.77 17.24
C THR A 406 31.98 -29.50 18.50
N LEU A 407 31.93 -28.29 19.03
CA LEU A 407 32.65 -27.89 20.24
C LEU A 407 31.81 -28.01 21.51
N ASN A 408 30.51 -28.28 21.38
CA ASN A 408 29.54 -28.31 22.48
C ASN A 408 29.59 -27.05 23.36
N ILE A 409 29.61 -25.89 22.69
CA ILE A 409 29.62 -24.56 23.31
C ILE A 409 28.43 -23.73 22.84
N LYS A 410 28.07 -22.71 23.61
CA LYS A 410 27.03 -21.75 23.22
C LYS A 410 27.68 -20.47 22.73
N ILE A 411 27.46 -20.13 21.46
CA ILE A 411 28.01 -18.93 20.81
C ILE A 411 26.88 -17.94 20.59
N GLN A 412 27.00 -16.75 21.16
CA GLN A 412 26.04 -15.68 20.93
C GLN A 412 26.24 -15.07 19.54
N HIS A 413 25.22 -15.12 18.67
CA HIS A 413 25.27 -14.59 17.29
C HIS A 413 23.89 -14.15 16.76
N SER A 414 23.80 -13.57 15.56
CA SER A 414 22.51 -13.05 15.01
C SER A 414 21.42 -14.11 14.86
N GLY A 415 21.81 -15.34 14.49
CA GLY A 415 20.88 -16.46 14.30
C GLY A 415 20.09 -16.88 15.54
N ASN A 416 20.64 -16.72 16.76
CA ASN A 416 20.01 -17.14 18.02
C ASN A 416 19.68 -15.97 18.98
N SER A 417 20.25 -14.78 18.74
CA SER A 417 20.00 -13.57 19.52
C SER A 417 20.34 -12.31 18.72
N ARG A 418 21.48 -11.67 19.02
CA ARG A 418 22.07 -10.54 18.28
C ARG A 418 23.59 -10.70 18.28
N GLU A 419 24.24 -10.15 17.26
CA GLU A 419 25.70 -10.01 17.25
C GLU A 419 26.18 -9.20 18.46
N VAL A 420 27.29 -9.66 19.06
CA VAL A 420 27.85 -9.04 20.26
C VAL A 420 28.74 -7.87 19.90
N ARG A 421 28.56 -6.76 20.60
CA ARG A 421 29.52 -5.66 20.60
C ARG A 421 30.41 -5.79 21.83
N LEU A 422 31.69 -6.01 21.60
CA LEU A 422 32.71 -6.05 22.66
C LEU A 422 32.78 -4.71 23.39
N LYS A 423 33.33 -4.69 24.61
CA LYS A 423 33.45 -3.48 25.44
C LYS A 423 34.21 -2.35 24.73
N GLU A 424 35.12 -2.72 23.84
CA GLU A 424 35.97 -1.84 23.04
C GLU A 424 35.26 -1.30 21.79
N GLY A 425 33.97 -1.60 21.63
CA GLY A 425 33.10 -1.08 20.59
C GLY A 425 33.14 -1.85 19.27
N ILE A 426 33.91 -2.94 19.20
CA ILE A 426 34.03 -3.83 18.03
C ILE A 426 32.84 -4.76 17.98
N LEU A 427 32.22 -4.84 16.81
CA LEU A 427 31.13 -5.74 16.56
C LEU A 427 31.64 -7.05 15.96
N VAL A 428 31.15 -8.19 16.44
CA VAL A 428 31.63 -9.51 16.03
C VAL A 428 30.48 -10.45 15.64
N ASP A 429 30.76 -11.36 14.70
CA ASP A 429 29.85 -12.35 14.12
C ASP A 429 29.37 -13.38 15.15
N GLY A 430 30.25 -13.80 16.08
CA GLY A 430 29.94 -14.69 17.18
C GLY A 430 30.83 -14.46 18.40
N PHE A 431 30.28 -14.60 19.61
CA PHE A 431 31.05 -14.47 20.85
C PHE A 431 30.62 -15.53 21.88
N CYS A 432 31.60 -16.24 22.44
CA CYS A 432 31.41 -17.15 23.57
C CYS A 432 31.99 -16.52 24.82
N VAL A 433 31.12 -16.10 25.75
CA VAL A 433 31.54 -15.44 27.00
C VAL A 433 32.34 -16.38 27.89
N ASN A 434 31.98 -17.68 27.93
CA ASN A 434 32.60 -18.68 28.80
C ASN A 434 34.07 -18.94 28.43
N THR A 435 34.42 -18.86 27.13
CA THR A 435 35.78 -19.12 26.64
C THR A 435 36.53 -17.85 26.24
N ASN A 436 35.92 -16.68 26.47
CA ASN A 436 36.40 -15.38 25.99
C ASN A 436 36.82 -15.39 24.50
N THR A 437 36.05 -16.10 23.66
CA THR A 437 36.39 -16.34 22.25
C THR A 437 35.47 -15.57 21.31
N VAL A 438 36.09 -14.85 20.38
CA VAL A 438 35.46 -14.17 19.25
C VAL A 438 35.58 -15.06 18.01
N TYR A 439 34.46 -15.23 17.31
CA TYR A 439 34.38 -15.92 16.03
C TYR A 439 34.05 -14.89 14.96
N GLN A 440 34.93 -14.69 13.98
CA GLN A 440 34.73 -13.78 12.85
C GLN A 440 34.56 -14.52 11.52
N PHE A 441 33.49 -14.21 10.80
CA PHE A 441 33.23 -14.76 9.48
C PHE A 441 33.45 -13.72 8.39
N HIS A 442 34.45 -13.96 7.56
CA HIS A 442 34.88 -13.02 6.52
C HIS A 442 34.18 -13.32 5.20
N GLY A 443 32.97 -12.76 5.03
CA GLY A 443 32.27 -12.66 3.74
C GLY A 443 33.19 -12.10 2.64
N CYS A 444 33.40 -12.85 1.55
CA CYS A 444 34.48 -12.58 0.59
C CYS A 444 34.37 -11.19 -0.06
N TYR A 445 33.14 -10.77 -0.38
CA TYR A 445 32.86 -9.45 -0.97
C TYR A 445 33.01 -8.31 0.04
N PHE A 446 32.60 -8.53 1.28
CA PHE A 446 32.58 -7.49 2.33
C PHE A 446 33.91 -7.30 3.04
N HIS A 447 34.79 -8.30 2.98
CA HIS A 447 36.08 -8.31 3.69
C HIS A 447 37.30 -8.36 2.75
N GLY A 448 37.10 -8.24 1.44
CA GLY A 448 38.19 -8.07 0.47
C GLY A 448 39.05 -9.32 0.25
N CYS A 449 38.40 -10.46 -0.04
CA CYS A 449 39.10 -11.72 -0.32
C CYS A 449 39.89 -11.64 -1.64
N GLU A 450 41.21 -11.83 -1.58
CA GLU A 450 42.08 -11.77 -2.76
C GLU A 450 41.88 -12.93 -3.74
N ILE A 451 41.45 -14.09 -3.25
CA ILE A 451 41.21 -15.28 -4.08
C ILE A 451 39.95 -15.08 -4.93
N CYS A 452 38.87 -14.58 -4.31
CA CYS A 452 37.59 -14.41 -5.00
C CYS A 452 37.51 -13.11 -5.81
N PHE A 453 38.25 -12.08 -5.41
CA PHE A 453 38.27 -10.77 -6.07
C PHE A 453 39.72 -10.37 -6.38
N PRO A 454 40.31 -10.89 -7.47
CA PRO A 454 41.71 -10.59 -7.80
C PRO A 454 41.96 -9.10 -8.10
N ASP A 455 40.98 -8.41 -8.70
CA ASP A 455 41.01 -6.95 -8.88
C ASP A 455 40.59 -6.25 -7.59
N GLN A 456 41.60 -5.94 -6.78
CA GLN A 456 41.40 -5.30 -5.49
C GLN A 456 41.04 -3.79 -5.59
N THR A 457 41.10 -3.19 -6.78
CA THR A 457 40.97 -1.72 -7.00
C THR A 457 39.64 -1.28 -7.60
N ALA A 458 38.79 -2.22 -8.04
CA ALA A 458 37.50 -1.94 -8.63
C ALA A 458 36.53 -1.24 -7.64
N GLU A 459 35.74 -0.29 -8.14
CA GLU A 459 34.73 0.41 -7.35
C GLU A 459 33.55 -0.49 -7.00
N LEU A 460 33.10 -0.42 -5.76
CA LEU A 460 31.95 -1.18 -5.29
C LEU A 460 30.73 -0.25 -5.12
N SER A 461 29.61 -0.64 -5.74
CA SER A 461 28.30 0.02 -5.60
C SER A 461 28.29 1.52 -5.94
N GLY A 462 29.11 1.96 -6.89
CA GLY A 462 29.22 3.38 -7.30
C GLY A 462 29.76 4.32 -6.21
N ASN A 463 30.31 3.78 -5.11
CA ASN A 463 30.96 4.54 -4.06
C ASN A 463 32.46 4.61 -4.31
N LYS A 464 32.90 5.76 -4.81
CA LYS A 464 34.31 6.17 -5.03
C LYS A 464 35.26 6.11 -3.82
N HIS A 465 34.78 5.65 -2.67
CA HIS A 465 35.54 5.47 -1.43
C HIS A 465 35.52 4.02 -0.91
N ASP A 466 34.92 3.09 -1.65
CA ASP A 466 34.76 1.69 -1.25
C ASP A 466 35.28 0.76 -2.37
N ALA A 467 36.36 0.03 -2.06
CA ALA A 467 37.03 -0.93 -2.94
C ALA A 467 37.50 -2.14 -2.12
N MET A 468 37.76 -3.27 -2.77
CA MET A 468 38.08 -4.54 -2.10
C MET A 468 39.29 -4.43 -1.16
N PHE A 469 40.35 -3.73 -1.57
CA PHE A 469 41.53 -3.55 -0.70
C PHE A 469 41.20 -2.76 0.57
N VAL A 470 40.31 -1.76 0.49
CA VAL A 470 39.91 -0.92 1.63
C VAL A 470 39.20 -1.79 2.67
N ARG A 471 38.33 -2.68 2.19
CA ARG A 471 37.62 -3.65 3.00
C ARG A 471 38.58 -4.65 3.67
N ARG A 472 39.60 -5.13 2.94
CA ARG A 472 40.62 -6.02 3.48
C ARG A 472 41.47 -5.37 4.57
N GLU A 473 42.01 -4.18 4.31
CA GLU A 473 42.81 -3.44 5.32
C GLU A 473 42.02 -3.27 6.62
N LYS A 474 40.74 -2.90 6.51
CA LYS A 474 39.84 -2.78 7.66
C LYS A 474 39.66 -4.11 8.39
N THR A 475 39.53 -5.21 7.66
CA THR A 475 39.38 -6.57 8.22
C THR A 475 40.61 -6.94 9.04
N THR A 476 41.81 -6.87 8.44
CA THR A 476 43.07 -7.19 9.12
C THR A 476 43.30 -6.34 10.37
N ALA A 477 43.02 -5.02 10.27
CA ALA A 477 43.16 -4.12 11.41
C ALA A 477 42.18 -4.46 12.55
N THR A 478 40.96 -4.92 12.23
CA THR A 478 39.97 -5.34 13.22
C THR A 478 40.43 -6.62 13.93
N SER A 479 40.92 -7.61 13.19
CA SER A 479 41.42 -8.88 13.75
C SER A 479 42.62 -8.68 14.66
N PHE A 480 43.59 -7.86 14.25
CA PHE A 480 44.74 -7.49 15.10
C PHE A 480 44.27 -6.86 16.42
N ARG A 481 43.29 -5.95 16.32
CA ARG A 481 42.80 -5.23 17.48
C ARG A 481 42.05 -6.11 18.47
N ILE A 482 41.20 -7.03 17.99
CA ILE A 482 40.54 -8.01 18.87
C ILE A 482 41.57 -8.81 19.67
N ARG A 483 42.62 -9.30 19.00
CA ARG A 483 43.73 -10.01 19.68
C ARG A 483 44.46 -9.12 20.70
N SER A 484 44.73 -7.86 20.35
CA SER A 484 45.43 -6.92 21.23
C SER A 484 44.69 -6.62 22.54
N PHE A 485 43.37 -6.83 22.59
CA PHE A 485 42.56 -6.70 23.80
C PHE A 485 42.40 -8.01 24.59
N GLY A 486 43.16 -9.06 24.24
CA GLY A 486 43.21 -10.31 25.00
C GLY A 486 42.08 -11.31 24.70
N TYR A 487 41.32 -11.10 23.62
CA TYR A 487 40.33 -12.08 23.17
C TYR A 487 40.98 -13.19 22.33
N ASN A 488 40.51 -14.42 22.51
CA ASN A 488 40.79 -15.51 21.58
C ASN A 488 40.04 -15.22 20.27
N LEU A 489 40.70 -15.27 19.10
CA LEU A 489 40.07 -14.96 17.81
C LEU A 489 40.17 -16.15 16.86
N VAL A 490 39.01 -16.68 16.47
CA VAL A 490 38.84 -17.71 15.43
C VAL A 490 38.24 -17.06 14.20
N GLU A 491 38.86 -17.26 13.04
CA GLU A 491 38.47 -16.60 11.79
C GLU A 491 38.15 -17.65 10.71
N MET A 492 37.15 -17.38 9.88
CA MET A 492 36.78 -18.24 8.75
C MET A 492 36.44 -17.39 7.53
N LYS A 493 37.04 -17.69 6.36
CA LYS A 493 36.66 -17.01 5.12
C LYS A 493 35.48 -17.69 4.45
N GLU A 494 34.63 -16.92 3.79
CA GLU A 494 33.43 -17.45 3.14
C GLU A 494 33.74 -18.51 2.08
N CYS A 495 34.73 -18.29 1.21
CA CYS A 495 35.10 -19.26 0.18
C CYS A 495 35.65 -20.57 0.76
N GLU A 496 36.44 -20.47 1.84
CA GLU A 496 36.98 -21.63 2.56
C GLU A 496 35.84 -22.46 3.17
N PHE A 497 34.88 -21.81 3.83
CA PHE A 497 33.73 -22.50 4.40
C PHE A 497 32.77 -23.07 3.35
N ARG A 498 32.58 -22.39 2.21
CA ARG A 498 31.81 -22.93 1.08
C ARG A 498 32.42 -24.23 0.58
N ASN A 499 33.75 -24.30 0.47
CA ASN A 499 34.45 -25.51 0.07
C ASN A 499 34.34 -26.60 1.14
N PHE A 500 34.47 -26.23 2.43
CA PHE A 500 34.28 -27.17 3.55
C PHE A 500 32.89 -27.80 3.57
N ILE A 501 31.81 -27.01 3.50
CA ILE A 501 30.44 -27.53 3.49
C ILE A 501 30.20 -28.43 2.27
N LYS A 502 30.72 -28.05 1.08
CA LYS A 502 30.57 -28.89 -0.12
C LYS A 502 31.27 -30.25 0.04
N ALA A 503 32.38 -30.30 0.76
CA ALA A 503 33.16 -31.51 0.98
C ALA A 503 32.65 -32.35 2.17
N ASN A 504 31.92 -31.74 3.12
CA ASN A 504 31.44 -32.40 4.33
C ASN A 504 29.91 -32.52 4.34
N VAL A 505 29.42 -33.68 3.88
CA VAL A 505 27.98 -33.99 3.77
C VAL A 505 27.26 -33.88 5.12
N GLN A 506 27.87 -34.35 6.21
CA GLN A 506 27.27 -34.29 7.55
C GLN A 506 27.08 -32.84 8.01
N ALA A 507 28.10 -32.00 7.84
CA ALA A 507 28.01 -30.57 8.16
C ALA A 507 26.97 -29.86 7.27
N GLN A 508 26.91 -30.23 5.98
CA GLN A 508 25.92 -29.69 5.06
C GLN A 508 24.49 -30.08 5.46
N GLU A 509 24.23 -31.34 5.77
CA GLU A 509 22.92 -31.84 6.19
C GLU A 509 22.50 -31.22 7.53
N PHE A 510 23.37 -31.25 8.55
CA PHE A 510 23.10 -30.65 9.85
C PHE A 510 22.77 -29.17 9.72
N THR A 511 23.65 -28.38 9.08
CA THR A 511 23.45 -26.93 9.00
C THR A 511 22.29 -26.54 8.09
N SER A 512 21.97 -27.35 7.08
CA SER A 512 20.83 -27.07 6.20
C SER A 512 19.50 -27.43 6.86
N ASN A 513 19.46 -28.44 7.73
CA ASN A 513 18.26 -28.87 8.44
C ASN A 513 18.11 -28.23 9.84
N HIS A 514 19.10 -27.48 10.31
CA HIS A 514 19.07 -26.86 11.62
C HIS A 514 17.90 -25.87 11.76
N ALA A 515 17.20 -25.91 12.89
CA ALA A 515 16.00 -25.10 13.14
C ALA A 515 16.22 -23.60 12.91
N ILE A 516 17.37 -23.03 13.28
CA ILE A 516 17.70 -21.61 13.04
C ILE A 516 17.77 -21.24 11.55
N ILE A 517 18.16 -22.18 10.68
CA ILE A 517 18.30 -22.00 9.22
C ILE A 517 16.98 -22.32 8.51
N GLN A 518 16.29 -23.37 8.93
CA GLN A 518 14.98 -23.77 8.40
C GLN A 518 13.88 -22.78 8.80
N ASN A 519 13.91 -22.27 10.04
CA ASN A 519 12.95 -21.29 10.52
C ASN A 519 13.40 -19.89 10.14
N GLN A 520 12.93 -19.44 8.98
CA GLN A 520 13.02 -18.04 8.58
C GLN A 520 12.52 -17.14 9.72
N PRO A 521 13.14 -15.97 9.96
CA PRO A 521 12.66 -15.02 10.93
C PRO A 521 11.18 -14.67 10.74
N LEU A 522 10.55 -14.17 11.79
CA LEU A 522 9.21 -13.61 11.72
C LEU A 522 9.19 -12.46 10.72
N ASN A 523 8.41 -12.63 9.64
CA ASN A 523 8.06 -11.55 8.74
C ASN A 523 6.70 -10.97 9.14
N PRO A 524 6.61 -9.72 9.59
CA PRO A 524 5.36 -9.13 10.07
C PRO A 524 4.35 -8.89 8.94
N ARG A 525 4.75 -9.02 7.65
CA ARG A 525 3.79 -9.02 6.54
C ARG A 525 3.01 -10.34 6.43
N ASP A 526 3.54 -11.44 6.97
CA ASP A 526 2.84 -12.73 6.95
C ASP A 526 1.61 -12.72 7.86
N SER A 527 1.59 -11.86 8.89
CA SER A 527 0.43 -11.65 9.75
C SER A 527 -0.58 -10.65 9.20
N PHE A 528 -0.27 -9.96 8.09
CA PHE A 528 -1.17 -8.97 7.50
C PHE A 528 -2.18 -9.64 6.56
N PHE A 529 -3.39 -9.87 7.07
CA PHE A 529 -4.53 -10.43 6.34
C PHE A 529 -5.65 -9.41 6.15
N GLY A 530 -6.52 -9.63 5.16
CA GLY A 530 -7.72 -8.80 4.95
C GLY A 530 -8.87 -9.14 5.91
N GLY A 531 -10.06 -8.60 5.62
CA GLY A 531 -11.31 -8.98 6.29
C GLY A 531 -11.77 -10.41 5.94
N ARG A 532 -12.64 -10.99 6.78
CA ARG A 532 -13.25 -12.30 6.53
C ARG A 532 -14.35 -12.13 5.47
N THR A 533 -14.31 -12.89 4.38
CA THR A 533 -15.41 -12.89 3.40
C THR A 533 -15.69 -14.31 2.93
N ASN A 534 -16.92 -14.79 3.16
CA ASN A 534 -17.36 -16.07 2.64
C ASN A 534 -18.90 -16.20 2.57
N ALA A 535 -19.36 -17.04 1.66
CA ALA A 535 -20.70 -17.63 1.74
C ALA A 535 -20.59 -18.94 2.52
N VAL A 536 -21.48 -19.19 3.46
CA VAL A 536 -21.50 -20.42 4.27
C VAL A 536 -22.62 -21.35 3.80
N LYS A 537 -23.73 -20.76 3.36
CA LYS A 537 -24.84 -21.43 2.69
C LYS A 537 -25.11 -20.76 1.35
N LEU A 538 -25.15 -21.52 0.27
CA LEU A 538 -25.26 -21.00 -1.10
C LEU A 538 -26.70 -20.64 -1.49
N TYR A 539 -27.70 -21.24 -0.84
CA TYR A 539 -29.10 -20.93 -1.06
C TYR A 539 -29.92 -21.16 0.20
N HIS A 540 -30.84 -20.25 0.49
CA HIS A 540 -31.80 -20.40 1.56
C HIS A 540 -33.06 -19.57 1.28
N LYS A 541 -34.22 -20.18 1.52
CA LYS A 541 -35.53 -19.53 1.47
C LYS A 541 -36.13 -19.60 2.86
N ALA A 542 -36.59 -18.46 3.38
CA ALA A 542 -37.10 -18.37 4.74
C ALA A 542 -38.32 -19.28 4.92
N GLU A 543 -38.31 -20.09 5.97
CA GLU A 543 -39.43 -20.91 6.43
C GLU A 543 -40.53 -20.05 7.09
N GLU A 544 -41.67 -20.67 7.42
CA GLU A 544 -42.73 -19.98 8.16
C GLU A 544 -42.22 -19.54 9.55
N GLY A 545 -42.46 -18.27 9.88
CA GLY A 545 -41.95 -17.65 11.12
C GLY A 545 -40.46 -17.30 11.11
N GLU A 546 -39.69 -17.73 10.11
CA GLU A 546 -38.27 -17.39 9.96
C GLU A 546 -38.09 -16.08 9.18
N VAL A 547 -37.06 -15.32 9.52
CA VAL A 547 -36.61 -14.15 8.77
C VAL A 547 -35.13 -14.24 8.47
N ILE A 548 -34.71 -13.72 7.32
CA ILE A 548 -33.29 -13.53 7.00
C ILE A 548 -32.92 -12.07 7.31
N ARG A 549 -31.96 -11.90 8.21
CA ARG A 549 -31.45 -10.60 8.67
C ARG A 549 -30.15 -10.25 7.95
N TYR A 550 -29.92 -8.96 7.72
CA TYR A 550 -28.66 -8.45 7.19
C TYR A 550 -28.15 -7.31 8.07
N LEU A 551 -27.12 -7.60 8.87
CA LEU A 551 -26.56 -6.63 9.81
C LEU A 551 -25.15 -6.21 9.39
N ASP A 552 -24.80 -4.94 9.64
CA ASP A 552 -23.49 -4.34 9.38
C ASP A 552 -22.96 -3.61 10.62
N VAL A 553 -21.67 -3.80 10.93
CA VAL A 553 -21.00 -3.11 12.04
C VAL A 553 -20.74 -1.65 11.68
N CYS A 554 -21.37 -0.74 12.42
CA CYS A 554 -21.24 0.69 12.20
C CYS A 554 -19.79 1.17 12.32
N SER A 555 -19.15 1.38 11.16
CA SER A 555 -17.77 1.85 11.06
C SER A 555 -16.76 0.93 11.78
N LEU A 556 -16.72 -0.35 11.42
CA LEU A 556 -15.84 -1.37 12.03
C LEU A 556 -14.38 -0.94 12.20
N TYR A 557 -13.72 -0.45 11.13
CA TYR A 557 -12.31 -0.05 11.23
C TYR A 557 -12.09 1.14 12.18
N PRO A 558 -12.87 2.23 12.11
CA PRO A 558 -12.85 3.27 13.14
C PRO A 558 -13.09 2.77 14.57
N PHE A 559 -14.03 1.83 14.76
CA PHE A 559 -14.29 1.21 16.06
C PHE A 559 -13.04 0.52 16.62
N VAL A 560 -12.44 -0.40 15.85
CA VAL A 560 -11.26 -1.12 16.32
C VAL A 560 -10.03 -0.23 16.46
N ASN A 561 -9.90 0.83 15.63
CA ASN A 561 -8.83 1.82 15.79
C ASN A 561 -8.93 2.62 17.09
N LYS A 562 -10.14 2.79 17.64
CA LYS A 562 -10.36 3.48 18.91
C LYS A 562 -10.22 2.54 20.09
N TYR A 563 -10.92 1.41 20.07
CA TYR A 563 -11.08 0.54 21.25
C TYR A 563 -10.13 -0.67 21.27
N GLY A 564 -9.52 -1.01 20.13
CA GLY A 564 -8.61 -2.14 20.01
C GLY A 564 -7.23 -1.88 20.62
N LYS A 565 -6.51 -2.98 20.87
CA LYS A 565 -5.10 -2.97 21.28
C LYS A 565 -4.20 -2.64 20.10
N TYR A 566 -3.14 -1.86 20.36
CA TYR A 566 -2.11 -1.53 19.37
C TYR A 566 -0.70 -1.59 19.96
N PRO A 567 0.28 -2.15 19.22
CA PRO A 567 1.67 -2.17 19.65
C PRO A 567 2.29 -0.77 19.61
N VAL A 568 3.11 -0.47 20.62
CA VAL A 568 3.82 0.79 20.79
C VAL A 568 5.32 0.53 20.85
N GLY A 569 6.10 1.44 20.32
CA GLY A 569 7.57 1.38 20.35
C GLY A 569 8.17 0.26 19.50
N HIS A 570 9.26 -0.33 20.00
CA HIS A 570 9.93 -1.47 19.38
C HIS A 570 9.78 -2.71 20.27
N PRO A 571 9.65 -3.90 19.69
CA PRO A 571 9.40 -5.11 20.45
C PRO A 571 10.66 -5.65 21.12
N LYS A 572 10.45 -6.42 22.17
CA LYS A 572 11.39 -7.42 22.66
C LYS A 572 11.25 -8.69 21.80
N ILE A 573 12.37 -9.23 21.34
CA ILE A 573 12.38 -10.40 20.44
C ILE A 573 12.74 -11.64 21.24
N HIS A 574 11.88 -12.67 21.14
CA HIS A 574 12.11 -13.99 21.71
C HIS A 574 12.20 -15.02 20.59
N VAL A 575 13.23 -15.88 20.62
CA VAL A 575 13.52 -16.84 19.55
C VAL A 575 13.71 -18.23 20.14
N GLY A 576 13.10 -19.23 19.50
CA GLY A 576 13.30 -20.63 19.82
C GLY A 576 12.47 -21.14 20.99
N ASN A 577 12.27 -22.46 20.99
CA ASN A 577 11.34 -23.14 21.88
C ASN A 577 11.72 -23.02 23.36
N ASP A 578 13.01 -23.09 23.69
CA ASP A 578 13.45 -23.09 25.10
C ASP A 578 13.30 -21.73 25.78
N VAL A 579 13.12 -20.64 25.03
CA VAL A 579 12.79 -19.32 25.59
C VAL A 579 11.29 -19.07 25.49
N CYS A 580 10.67 -19.47 24.37
CA CYS A 580 9.26 -19.19 24.12
C CYS A 580 8.30 -20.10 24.91
N LYS A 581 8.69 -21.34 25.24
CA LYS A 581 7.85 -22.28 26.03
C LYS A 581 7.56 -21.80 27.44
N PHE A 582 8.44 -20.98 28.02
CA PHE A 582 8.25 -20.41 29.35
C PHE A 582 7.46 -19.10 29.35
N LEU A 583 7.11 -18.57 28.17
CA LEU A 583 6.28 -17.37 28.07
C LEU A 583 4.80 -17.75 28.13
N PRO A 584 4.04 -17.20 29.09
CA PRO A 584 2.61 -17.42 29.16
C PRO A 584 1.91 -16.79 27.95
N LEU A 585 1.41 -17.64 27.04
CA LEU A 585 0.64 -17.20 25.86
C LEU A 585 -0.60 -16.38 26.23
N ASP A 586 -1.11 -16.58 27.44
CA ASP A 586 -2.27 -15.85 27.95
C ASP A 586 -1.95 -14.36 28.19
N SER A 587 -0.72 -14.01 28.56
CA SER A 587 -0.34 -12.64 28.89
C SER A 587 0.59 -11.98 27.86
N VAL A 588 1.25 -12.76 26.99
CA VAL A 588 2.15 -12.19 25.99
C VAL A 588 1.35 -11.37 24.97
N GLU A 589 1.84 -10.18 24.67
CA GLU A 589 1.23 -9.26 23.72
C GLU A 589 2.19 -9.00 22.57
N GLY A 590 1.73 -9.18 21.33
CA GLY A 590 2.60 -8.98 20.18
C GLY A 590 2.20 -9.76 18.94
N ILE A 591 3.21 -10.06 18.12
CA ILE A 591 3.09 -10.92 16.94
C ILE A 591 3.86 -12.21 17.18
N ILE A 592 3.21 -13.34 16.93
CA ILE A 592 3.73 -14.68 17.22
C ILE A 592 3.79 -15.47 15.92
N LYS A 593 4.95 -16.07 15.64
CA LYS A 593 5.11 -17.09 14.60
C LYS A 593 5.09 -18.47 15.25
N SER A 594 4.11 -19.30 14.90
CA SER A 594 3.91 -20.61 15.54
C SER A 594 3.39 -21.67 14.57
N THR A 595 3.65 -22.93 14.91
CA THR A 595 3.03 -24.09 14.28
C THR A 595 1.82 -24.50 15.10
N ILE A 596 0.68 -24.60 14.44
CA ILE A 596 -0.63 -24.82 15.07
C ILE A 596 -1.32 -26.05 14.50
N LEU A 597 -2.05 -26.74 15.37
CA LEU A 597 -2.96 -27.82 15.03
C LEU A 597 -4.39 -27.36 15.28
N PRO A 598 -5.22 -27.19 14.22
CA PRO A 598 -6.63 -26.85 14.39
C PRO A 598 -7.45 -27.99 15.02
N PRO A 599 -8.62 -27.69 15.61
CA PRO A 599 -9.63 -28.70 15.94
C PRO A 599 -10.20 -29.32 14.66
N SER A 600 -10.90 -30.45 14.77
CA SER A 600 -11.46 -31.16 13.61
C SER A 600 -12.89 -30.78 13.25
N ASN A 601 -13.64 -30.16 14.17
CA ASN A 601 -15.09 -29.97 14.07
C ASN A 601 -15.54 -28.52 14.34
N LEU A 602 -14.74 -27.53 13.92
CA LEU A 602 -15.06 -26.10 14.11
C LEU A 602 -15.68 -25.49 12.84
N TYR A 603 -16.95 -25.08 12.91
CA TYR A 603 -17.70 -24.62 11.74
C TYR A 603 -17.16 -23.32 11.12
N HIS A 604 -16.69 -22.40 11.98
CA HIS A 604 -16.04 -21.14 11.61
C HIS A 604 -14.58 -21.15 12.09
N PRO A 605 -13.58 -21.55 11.27
CA PRO A 605 -12.19 -21.57 11.72
C PRO A 605 -11.66 -20.18 12.05
N VAL A 606 -10.91 -20.01 13.15
CA VAL A 606 -10.43 -18.70 13.61
C VAL A 606 -9.32 -18.15 12.72
N LEU A 607 -8.26 -18.95 12.53
CA LEU A 607 -6.99 -18.45 12.02
C LEU A 607 -6.94 -18.41 10.48
N PRO A 608 -6.50 -17.29 9.90
CA PRO A 608 -6.34 -17.16 8.46
C PRO A 608 -5.08 -17.87 7.94
N CYS A 609 -5.13 -18.28 6.68
CA CYS A 609 -3.97 -18.68 5.88
C CYS A 609 -4.11 -18.18 4.44
N ARG A 610 -2.98 -18.10 3.71
CA ARG A 610 -2.96 -17.79 2.28
C ARG A 610 -2.69 -19.07 1.50
N MET A 611 -3.63 -19.47 0.66
CA MET A 611 -3.50 -20.63 -0.23
C MET A 611 -4.13 -20.30 -1.58
N HIS A 612 -3.53 -20.76 -2.68
CA HIS A 612 -4.07 -20.55 -4.03
C HIS A 612 -4.34 -19.08 -4.38
N GLY A 613 -3.50 -18.16 -3.87
CA GLY A 613 -3.68 -16.71 -4.02
C GLY A 613 -4.89 -16.12 -3.27
N LYS A 614 -5.53 -16.88 -2.37
CA LYS A 614 -6.75 -16.50 -1.64
C LYS A 614 -6.51 -16.51 -0.12
N LEU A 615 -7.26 -15.67 0.59
CA LEU A 615 -7.40 -15.73 2.05
C LEU A 615 -8.43 -16.81 2.40
N MET A 616 -7.99 -17.82 3.16
CA MET A 616 -8.77 -18.99 3.55
C MET A 616 -8.74 -19.21 5.06
N PHE A 617 -9.73 -19.94 5.56
CA PHE A 617 -9.88 -20.33 6.97
C PHE A 617 -10.16 -21.84 6.97
N ILE A 618 -9.16 -22.63 7.37
CA ILE A 618 -9.12 -24.09 7.19
C ILE A 618 -8.85 -24.79 8.54
N LEU A 619 -9.15 -26.09 8.59
CA LEU A 619 -8.86 -26.98 9.73
C LEU A 619 -7.80 -28.04 9.43
N CYS A 620 -7.40 -28.20 8.16
CA CYS A 620 -6.34 -29.10 7.74
C CYS A 620 -5.57 -28.48 6.57
N ARG A 621 -4.25 -28.36 6.72
CA ARG A 621 -3.35 -27.89 5.67
C ARG A 621 -3.49 -28.68 4.39
N MET A 622 -3.35 -30.01 4.45
CA MET A 622 -3.42 -30.88 3.28
C MET A 622 -4.78 -30.79 2.56
N CYS A 623 -5.91 -30.75 3.29
CA CYS A 623 -7.23 -30.55 2.68
C CYS A 623 -7.35 -29.20 1.98
N GLY A 624 -6.77 -28.14 2.53
CA GLY A 624 -6.76 -26.81 1.91
C GLY A 624 -5.87 -26.74 0.66
N GLU A 625 -4.70 -27.37 0.71
CA GLU A 625 -3.75 -27.47 -0.41
C GLU A 625 -4.36 -28.27 -1.59
N THR A 626 -4.98 -29.41 -1.30
CA THR A 626 -5.60 -30.30 -2.30
C THR A 626 -7.04 -29.93 -2.67
N MET A 627 -7.66 -28.97 -1.97
CA MET A 627 -9.08 -28.65 -2.08
C MET A 627 -9.99 -29.89 -1.96
N SER A 628 -9.73 -30.74 -0.95
CA SER A 628 -10.45 -32.01 -0.77
C SER A 628 -11.96 -31.83 -0.54
N TYR A 629 -12.75 -32.65 -1.24
CA TYR A 629 -14.21 -32.75 -1.13
C TYR A 629 -14.68 -33.81 -0.11
N ASN A 630 -13.75 -34.58 0.47
CA ASN A 630 -14.10 -35.64 1.42
C ASN A 630 -13.82 -35.24 2.87
N ASP A 631 -14.42 -35.97 3.80
CA ASP A 631 -14.15 -35.78 5.23
C ASP A 631 -12.67 -36.02 5.52
N CYS A 632 -12.14 -35.23 6.44
CA CYS A 632 -10.71 -35.20 6.68
C CYS A 632 -10.22 -36.46 7.41
N ARG A 633 -9.45 -37.31 6.72
CA ARG A 633 -8.78 -38.49 7.28
C ARG A 633 -7.28 -38.31 7.54
N HIS A 634 -6.77 -37.11 7.27
CA HIS A 634 -5.36 -36.77 7.45
C HIS A 634 -4.94 -36.84 8.93
N SER A 635 -3.68 -37.22 9.14
CA SER A 635 -2.99 -37.22 10.43
C SER A 635 -2.78 -35.79 10.96
N ASP A 636 -2.44 -35.66 12.25
CA ASP A 636 -2.16 -34.35 12.85
C ASP A 636 -0.95 -33.64 12.20
N ASP A 637 0.04 -34.41 11.72
CA ASP A 637 1.20 -33.86 11.00
C ASP A 637 0.85 -33.29 9.62
N GLU A 638 -0.13 -33.89 8.94
CA GLU A 638 -0.65 -33.39 7.67
C GLU A 638 -1.62 -32.22 7.87
N ARG A 639 -2.28 -32.15 9.03
CA ARG A 639 -3.25 -31.10 9.37
C ARG A 639 -2.59 -29.81 9.84
N LYS A 640 -1.50 -29.90 10.61
CA LYS A 640 -0.82 -28.73 11.19
C LYS A 640 -0.26 -27.80 10.11
N PHE A 641 -0.18 -26.51 10.42
CA PHE A 641 0.48 -25.52 9.58
C PHE A 641 1.16 -24.45 10.42
N THR A 642 2.13 -23.76 9.81
CA THR A 642 2.85 -22.65 10.43
C THR A 642 2.29 -21.32 9.92
N GLY A 643 2.10 -20.37 10.82
CA GLY A 643 1.66 -19.02 10.47
C GLY A 643 2.13 -17.98 11.47
N THR A 644 1.87 -16.72 11.13
CA THR A 644 2.24 -15.56 11.96
C THR A 644 0.96 -14.80 12.32
N TYR A 645 0.70 -14.61 13.61
CA TYR A 645 -0.59 -14.11 14.13
C TYR A 645 -0.41 -13.04 15.20
N VAL A 646 -1.43 -12.22 15.39
CA VAL A 646 -1.52 -11.34 16.57
C VAL A 646 -1.84 -12.18 17.80
N ALA A 647 -1.27 -11.78 18.94
CA ALA A 647 -1.63 -12.13 20.32
C ALA A 647 -3.05 -12.67 20.46
N ASP A 648 -3.99 -11.73 20.32
CA ASP A 648 -5.42 -11.95 20.55
C ASP A 648 -6.07 -12.94 19.55
N GLU A 649 -5.61 -12.99 18.29
CA GLU A 649 -6.13 -13.97 17.32
C GLU A 649 -5.72 -15.39 17.68
N LEU A 650 -4.48 -15.58 18.11
CA LEU A 650 -4.00 -16.88 18.56
C LEU A 650 -4.71 -17.30 19.85
N ARG A 651 -4.91 -16.37 20.80
CA ARG A 651 -5.64 -16.62 22.05
C ARG A 651 -7.10 -17.02 21.79
N GLU A 652 -7.78 -16.32 20.89
CA GLU A 652 -9.13 -16.73 20.46
C GLU A 652 -9.11 -18.11 19.80
N ALA A 653 -8.12 -18.42 18.98
CA ALA A 653 -8.01 -19.76 18.38
C ALA A 653 -7.85 -20.86 19.43
N LEU A 654 -6.99 -20.64 20.43
CA LEU A 654 -6.81 -21.57 21.55
C LEU A 654 -8.13 -21.81 22.30
N SER A 655 -8.92 -20.76 22.53
CA SER A 655 -10.24 -20.87 23.17
C SER A 655 -11.26 -21.69 22.35
N GLN A 656 -11.03 -21.86 21.04
CA GLN A 656 -11.83 -22.71 20.16
C GLN A 656 -11.22 -24.10 19.93
N GLY A 657 -10.22 -24.52 20.72
CA GLY A 657 -9.65 -25.87 20.68
C GLY A 657 -8.46 -26.06 19.72
N TYR A 658 -7.85 -24.97 19.24
CA TYR A 658 -6.55 -25.07 18.56
C TYR A 658 -5.46 -25.45 19.57
N LYS A 659 -4.40 -26.12 19.10
CA LYS A 659 -3.20 -26.41 19.89
C LYS A 659 -1.99 -25.74 19.23
N VAL A 660 -1.18 -25.04 20.02
CA VAL A 660 0.15 -24.58 19.58
C VAL A 660 1.12 -25.73 19.80
N LEU A 661 1.72 -26.22 18.72
CA LEU A 661 2.69 -27.31 18.76
C LEU A 661 4.11 -26.80 18.95
N ASP A 662 4.41 -25.63 18.36
CA ASP A 662 5.74 -25.04 18.38
C ASP A 662 5.65 -23.51 18.27
N ILE A 663 6.49 -22.78 19.03
CA ILE A 663 6.63 -21.33 18.92
C ILE A 663 8.03 -21.02 18.37
N LEU A 664 8.05 -20.41 17.19
CA LEU A 664 9.28 -20.16 16.46
C LEU A 664 9.91 -18.82 16.87
N GLU A 665 9.10 -17.77 16.93
CA GLU A 665 9.55 -16.41 17.26
C GLU A 665 8.37 -15.56 17.78
N ILE A 666 8.64 -14.70 18.77
CA ILE A 666 7.68 -13.72 19.30
C ILE A 666 8.29 -12.32 19.23
N TRP A 667 7.53 -11.37 18.69
CA TRP A 667 7.78 -9.94 18.81
C TRP A 667 6.84 -9.40 19.89
N GLU A 668 7.32 -9.32 21.12
CA GLU A 668 6.56 -8.85 22.28
C GLU A 668 6.58 -7.32 22.34
N TYR A 669 5.40 -6.70 22.37
CA TYR A 669 5.22 -5.25 22.36
C TYR A 669 4.56 -4.76 23.64
N GLU A 670 4.89 -3.53 24.03
CA GLU A 670 4.00 -2.75 24.88
C GLU A 670 2.71 -2.41 24.10
N ILE A 671 1.57 -2.43 24.79
CA ILE A 671 0.27 -2.21 24.17
C ILE A 671 -0.36 -0.91 24.65
N ALA A 672 -0.85 -0.10 23.71
CA ALA A 672 -1.79 0.98 23.97
C ALA A 672 -3.21 0.52 23.63
N GLN A 673 -4.13 0.75 24.56
CA GLN A 673 -5.56 0.53 24.39
C GLN A 673 -6.32 1.71 25.03
N TYR A 674 -7.47 2.06 24.49
CA TYR A 674 -8.35 3.05 25.11
C TYR A 674 -9.07 2.45 26.32
N ILE A 675 -9.00 3.14 27.45
CA ILE A 675 -9.66 2.77 28.71
C ILE A 675 -10.90 3.65 28.85
N LYS A 676 -12.08 3.01 28.85
CA LYS A 676 -13.36 3.73 28.80
C LYS A 676 -13.68 4.42 30.14
N GLU A 677 -13.29 3.80 31.24
CA GLU A 677 -13.59 4.19 32.62
C GLU A 677 -13.02 5.60 32.93
N ASN A 678 -11.79 5.86 32.51
CA ASN A 678 -11.11 7.14 32.71
C ASN A 678 -10.94 7.96 31.41
N ARG A 679 -11.52 7.47 30.30
CA ARG A 679 -11.51 8.09 28.97
C ARG A 679 -10.10 8.47 28.47
N SER A 680 -9.11 7.62 28.72
CA SER A 680 -7.70 7.88 28.39
C SER A 680 -7.06 6.75 27.58
N GLY A 681 -5.88 7.02 27.02
CA GLY A 681 -5.09 6.01 26.28
C GLY A 681 -5.51 5.77 24.83
N GLY A 682 -4.94 4.71 24.26
CA GLY A 682 -5.08 4.27 22.87
C GLY A 682 -4.28 5.10 21.86
N LEU A 683 -3.70 4.41 20.87
CA LEU A 683 -2.77 5.00 19.91
C LEU A 683 -3.46 5.93 18.88
N PHE A 684 -4.66 5.57 18.44
CA PHE A 684 -5.42 6.32 17.43
C PHE A 684 -6.67 7.01 17.99
N THR A 685 -6.94 6.89 19.29
CA THR A 685 -8.15 7.41 19.94
C THR A 685 -8.41 8.88 19.63
N SER A 686 -7.40 9.74 19.78
CA SER A 686 -7.54 11.18 19.55
C SER A 686 -7.87 11.51 18.09
N TYR A 687 -7.28 10.78 17.14
CA TYR A 687 -7.57 10.89 15.72
C TYR A 687 -9.01 10.48 15.42
N VAL A 688 -9.43 9.29 15.91
CA VAL A 688 -10.78 8.77 15.70
C VAL A 688 -11.81 9.69 16.35
N ASN A 689 -11.62 10.11 17.60
CA ASN A 689 -12.54 11.00 18.30
C ASN A 689 -12.74 12.32 17.55
N ASN A 690 -11.66 12.94 17.06
CA ASN A 690 -11.75 14.18 16.30
C ASN A 690 -12.63 14.03 15.04
N PHE A 691 -12.37 13.03 14.21
CA PHE A 691 -13.12 12.86 12.96
C PHE A 691 -14.50 12.24 13.17
N LEU A 692 -14.70 11.46 14.24
CA LEU A 692 -16.01 10.92 14.59
C LEU A 692 -16.92 12.02 15.12
N LYS A 693 -16.41 12.92 15.98
CA LYS A 693 -17.12 14.14 16.40
C LYS A 693 -17.56 14.95 15.18
N LEU A 694 -16.62 15.28 14.30
CA LEU A 694 -16.90 16.04 13.09
C LEU A 694 -17.92 15.35 12.17
N LYS A 695 -17.79 14.03 11.97
CA LYS A 695 -18.76 13.23 11.18
C LYS A 695 -20.15 13.34 11.78
N GLN A 696 -20.27 13.25 13.11
CA GLN A 696 -21.54 13.21 13.78
C GLN A 696 -22.22 14.58 13.83
N GLU A 697 -21.49 15.64 14.15
CA GLU A 697 -21.99 17.02 14.12
C GLU A 697 -22.45 17.40 12.71
N CYS A 698 -21.76 16.94 11.67
CA CYS A 698 -22.15 17.18 10.27
C CYS A 698 -23.27 16.26 9.74
N SER A 699 -23.75 15.29 10.53
CA SER A 699 -24.82 14.38 10.11
C SER A 699 -26.22 14.94 10.35
N GLY A 700 -26.33 16.02 11.15
CA GLY A 700 -27.61 16.49 11.67
C GLY A 700 -28.13 15.62 12.84
N TRP A 701 -29.31 15.98 13.33
CA TRP A 701 -29.96 15.29 14.44
C TRP A 701 -30.53 13.93 13.99
N PRO A 702 -30.42 12.88 14.84
CA PRO A 702 -31.17 11.64 14.64
C PRO A 702 -32.67 11.89 14.51
N SER A 703 -33.39 11.02 13.80
CA SER A 703 -34.84 11.18 13.54
C SER A 703 -35.71 11.25 14.79
N TRP A 704 -35.25 10.68 15.91
CA TRP A 704 -35.97 10.68 17.19
C TRP A 704 -35.67 11.91 18.07
N CYS A 705 -34.70 12.76 17.69
CA CYS A 705 -34.39 14.00 18.40
C CYS A 705 -35.32 15.14 17.93
N VAL A 706 -36.58 15.10 18.37
CA VAL A 706 -37.64 16.01 17.91
C VAL A 706 -37.78 17.28 18.76
N ASP A 707 -37.25 17.26 19.99
CA ASP A 707 -37.33 18.33 20.97
C ASP A 707 -35.98 18.52 21.69
N ASP A 708 -35.86 19.54 22.54
CA ASP A 708 -34.57 19.84 23.20
C ASP A 708 -34.18 18.78 24.25
N GLU A 709 -35.13 18.11 24.90
CA GLU A 709 -34.87 17.04 25.85
C GLU A 709 -34.22 15.82 25.15
N THR A 710 -34.79 15.39 24.03
CA THR A 710 -34.26 14.29 23.23
C THR A 710 -32.92 14.64 22.56
N LYS A 711 -32.69 15.91 22.20
CA LYS A 711 -31.37 16.40 21.77
C LYS A 711 -30.33 16.36 22.90
N ASP A 712 -30.72 16.77 24.11
CA ASP A 712 -29.89 16.70 25.32
C ASP A 712 -29.52 15.27 25.67
N ARG A 713 -30.51 14.38 25.64
CA ARG A 713 -30.31 12.95 25.83
C ARG A 713 -29.31 12.40 24.82
N TYR A 714 -29.45 12.75 23.54
CA TYR A 714 -28.53 12.31 22.50
C TYR A 714 -27.07 12.74 22.76
N VAL A 715 -26.84 14.01 23.11
CA VAL A 715 -25.49 14.51 23.42
C VAL A 715 -24.90 13.83 24.66
N THR A 716 -25.73 13.62 25.68
CA THR A 716 -25.34 12.96 26.93
C THR A 716 -24.97 11.50 26.68
N GLU A 717 -25.83 10.74 26.01
CA GLU A 717 -25.58 9.34 25.64
C GLU A 717 -24.33 9.21 24.77
N TYR A 718 -24.09 10.14 23.85
CA TYR A 718 -22.88 10.12 23.02
C TYR A 718 -21.61 10.36 23.86
N LEU A 719 -21.64 11.28 24.82
CA LEU A 719 -20.53 11.49 25.74
C LEU A 719 -20.28 10.28 26.63
N GLU A 720 -21.33 9.66 27.16
CA GLU A 720 -21.25 8.49 28.03
C GLU A 720 -20.72 7.25 27.30
N ARG A 721 -21.23 7.00 26.08
CA ARG A 721 -20.86 5.81 25.30
C ARG A 721 -19.54 5.96 24.59
N GLU A 722 -19.34 7.10 23.92
CA GLU A 722 -18.19 7.34 23.06
C GLU A 722 -17.07 8.11 23.75
N GLY A 723 -17.32 8.75 24.90
CA GLY A 723 -16.33 9.65 25.51
C GLY A 723 -16.08 10.90 24.66
N ILE A 724 -17.04 11.29 23.80
CA ILE A 724 -16.93 12.43 22.87
C ILE A 724 -18.01 13.44 23.20
N ALA A 725 -17.59 14.64 23.60
CA ALA A 725 -18.50 15.76 23.78
C ALA A 725 -18.86 16.37 22.42
N LEU A 726 -20.10 16.15 21.98
CA LEU A 726 -20.68 16.84 20.83
C LEU A 726 -21.08 18.27 21.22
N ASP A 727 -20.92 19.21 20.30
CA ASP A 727 -21.38 20.58 20.46
C ASP A 727 -22.72 20.75 19.77
N LYS A 728 -23.79 21.00 20.55
CA LYS A 728 -25.15 21.18 20.02
C LYS A 728 -25.23 22.23 18.92
N SER A 729 -24.46 23.31 19.05
CA SER A 729 -24.47 24.42 18.09
C SER A 729 -23.89 24.04 16.72
N ASN A 730 -23.04 23.01 16.69
CA ASN A 730 -22.42 22.50 15.46
C ASN A 730 -23.23 21.38 14.80
N ILE A 731 -24.23 20.80 15.48
CA ILE A 731 -25.03 19.69 14.94
C ILE A 731 -25.98 20.22 13.85
N SER A 732 -25.60 19.98 12.60
CA SER A 732 -26.34 20.40 11.42
C SER A 732 -25.99 19.53 10.21
N VAL A 733 -26.89 19.42 9.24
CA VAL A 733 -26.64 18.63 8.04
C VAL A 733 -25.58 19.33 7.18
N ASN A 734 -24.38 18.73 7.09
CA ASN A 734 -23.30 19.20 6.24
C ASN A 734 -22.67 18.02 5.47
N PRO A 735 -23.23 17.64 4.31
CA PRO A 735 -22.83 16.44 3.58
C PRO A 735 -21.35 16.42 3.16
N GLY A 736 -20.80 17.58 2.77
CA GLY A 736 -19.42 17.70 2.31
C GLY A 736 -18.41 17.52 3.44
N MET A 737 -18.63 18.13 4.60
CA MET A 737 -17.76 17.94 5.76
C MET A 737 -17.89 16.52 6.34
N ARG A 738 -19.11 16.00 6.40
CA ARG A 738 -19.36 14.61 6.79
C ARG A 738 -18.61 13.62 5.88
N TYR A 739 -18.56 13.89 4.58
CA TYR A 739 -17.83 13.08 3.61
C TYR A 739 -16.31 13.10 3.90
N ILE A 740 -15.72 14.28 4.12
CA ILE A 740 -14.30 14.41 4.47
C ILE A 740 -13.97 13.69 5.78
N ALA A 741 -14.80 13.85 6.81
CA ALA A 741 -14.63 13.17 8.09
C ALA A 741 -14.64 11.64 7.93
N LYS A 742 -15.58 11.11 7.12
CA LYS A 742 -15.64 9.67 6.79
C LYS A 742 -14.39 9.20 6.04
N LEU A 743 -13.85 10.01 5.11
CA LEU A 743 -12.60 9.68 4.41
C LEU A 743 -11.42 9.59 5.38
N CYS A 744 -11.27 10.54 6.30
CA CYS A 744 -10.21 10.52 7.31
C CYS A 744 -10.27 9.26 8.19
N LEU A 745 -11.46 8.93 8.69
CA LEU A 745 -11.68 7.73 9.51
C LEU A 745 -11.28 6.43 8.80
N ASN A 746 -11.60 6.30 7.51
CA ASN A 746 -11.45 5.03 6.78
C ASN A 746 -10.11 4.90 6.03
N SER A 747 -9.44 6.00 5.68
CA SER A 747 -8.33 5.96 4.69
C SER A 747 -6.93 5.99 5.30
N PHE A 748 -6.77 6.41 6.56
CA PHE A 748 -5.43 6.69 7.11
C PHE A 748 -4.63 5.42 7.43
N TRP A 749 -5.27 4.42 8.05
CA TRP A 749 -4.56 3.26 8.61
C TRP A 749 -3.97 2.35 7.54
N GLY A 750 -4.62 2.22 6.37
CA GLY A 750 -4.12 1.40 5.26
C GLY A 750 -2.74 1.84 4.75
N LYS A 751 -2.34 3.09 5.02
CA LYS A 751 -1.01 3.60 4.68
C LYS A 751 0.11 2.91 5.47
N PHE A 752 -0.18 2.40 6.68
CA PHE A 752 0.79 1.65 7.48
C PHE A 752 1.15 0.29 6.88
N ALA A 753 0.34 -0.25 5.96
CA ALA A 753 0.60 -1.50 5.25
C ALA A 753 1.24 -1.32 3.87
N GLN A 754 1.54 -0.08 3.45
CA GLN A 754 2.07 0.20 2.11
C GLN A 754 3.29 -0.70 1.80
N ARG A 755 3.31 -1.27 0.60
CA ARG A 755 4.48 -2.01 0.10
C ARG A 755 5.64 -1.04 -0.11
N GLU A 756 6.79 -1.42 0.41
CA GLU A 756 8.00 -0.59 0.40
C GLU A 756 8.78 -0.73 -0.91
N ASN A 757 8.64 -1.88 -1.58
CA ASN A 757 9.15 -2.14 -2.91
C ASN A 757 7.97 -2.22 -3.89
N LEU A 758 7.71 -1.13 -4.61
CA LEU A 758 6.74 -1.09 -5.70
C LEU A 758 7.51 -0.94 -7.01
N MET A 759 7.03 -1.61 -8.06
CA MET A 759 7.51 -1.41 -9.42
C MET A 759 7.57 0.08 -9.76
N GLN A 760 8.75 0.57 -10.13
CA GLN A 760 9.01 1.92 -10.58
C GLN A 760 8.92 1.98 -12.12
N SER A 761 8.77 3.19 -12.65
CA SER A 761 8.79 3.47 -14.09
C SER A 761 9.73 4.64 -14.35
N SER A 762 10.77 4.42 -15.14
CA SER A 762 11.71 5.46 -15.58
C SER A 762 11.55 5.68 -17.09
N ILE A 763 11.49 6.94 -17.52
CA ILE A 763 11.46 7.32 -18.94
C ILE A 763 12.90 7.62 -19.37
N ILE A 764 13.47 6.77 -20.22
CA ILE A 764 14.87 6.75 -20.64
C ILE A 764 14.99 7.17 -22.11
N GLN A 765 16.02 7.95 -22.43
CA GLN A 765 16.33 8.42 -23.79
C GLN A 765 17.83 8.43 -24.09
N ASP A 766 18.68 8.49 -23.06
CA ASP A 766 20.12 8.32 -23.21
C ASP A 766 20.49 6.84 -22.97
N PRO A 767 21.16 6.17 -23.94
CA PRO A 767 21.70 4.83 -23.73
C PRO A 767 22.56 4.72 -22.47
N TYR A 768 23.29 5.76 -22.07
CA TYR A 768 24.06 5.78 -20.83
C TYR A 768 23.17 5.59 -19.60
N ASP A 769 22.03 6.27 -19.52
CA ASP A 769 21.08 6.12 -18.41
C ASP A 769 20.45 4.72 -18.39
N LEU A 770 20.20 4.14 -19.57
CA LEU A 770 19.74 2.76 -19.70
C LEU A 770 20.79 1.79 -19.13
N PHE A 771 22.02 1.83 -19.63
CA PHE A 771 23.09 0.94 -19.18
C PHE A 771 23.43 1.15 -17.71
N LYS A 772 23.37 2.38 -17.22
CA LYS A 772 23.55 2.69 -15.79
C LYS A 772 22.54 1.95 -14.92
N ILE A 773 21.27 1.87 -15.32
CA ILE A 773 20.25 1.13 -14.55
C ILE A 773 20.43 -0.39 -14.74
N LEU A 774 20.64 -0.86 -15.97
CA LEU A 774 20.80 -2.29 -16.27
C LEU A 774 22.05 -2.92 -15.63
N THR A 775 23.09 -2.13 -15.39
CA THR A 775 24.33 -2.59 -14.73
C THR A 775 24.34 -2.32 -13.22
N ASP A 776 23.30 -1.67 -12.68
CA ASP A 776 23.16 -1.45 -11.24
C ASP A 776 22.65 -2.73 -10.57
N SER A 777 23.56 -3.46 -9.91
CA SER A 777 23.23 -4.66 -9.11
C SER A 777 22.18 -4.44 -8.00
N SER A 778 21.82 -3.19 -7.69
CA SER A 778 20.77 -2.82 -6.74
C SER A 778 19.39 -2.59 -7.38
N VAL A 779 19.25 -2.94 -8.66
CA VAL A 779 18.03 -2.79 -9.45
C VAL A 779 17.72 -4.09 -10.20
N GLU A 780 16.46 -4.50 -10.19
CA GLU A 780 15.93 -5.56 -11.03
C GLU A 780 15.05 -4.95 -12.12
N ALA A 781 15.48 -5.08 -13.37
CA ALA A 781 14.75 -4.62 -14.55
C ALA A 781 13.78 -5.70 -15.03
N HIS A 782 12.51 -5.34 -15.23
CA HIS A 782 11.43 -6.30 -15.57
C HIS A 782 10.90 -6.15 -16.99
N ALA A 783 10.74 -4.91 -17.48
CA ALA A 783 10.19 -4.67 -18.81
C ALA A 783 10.73 -3.38 -19.43
N LEU A 784 11.03 -3.44 -20.73
CA LEU A 784 11.39 -2.30 -21.57
C LEU A 784 10.28 -2.11 -22.60
N THR A 785 9.63 -0.95 -22.57
CA THR A 785 8.60 -0.58 -23.56
C THR A 785 9.12 0.55 -24.42
N ALA A 786 9.40 0.26 -25.69
CA ALA A 786 9.68 1.30 -26.68
C ALA A 786 8.41 2.12 -26.91
N ILE A 787 8.51 3.44 -26.75
CA ILE A 787 7.42 4.38 -27.02
C ILE A 787 7.57 4.96 -28.43
N ASP A 788 8.81 5.31 -28.78
CA ASP A 788 9.26 5.78 -30.09
C ASP A 788 10.74 5.41 -30.27
N ASP A 789 11.35 5.84 -31.38
CA ASP A 789 12.73 5.49 -31.75
C ASP A 789 13.78 5.95 -30.73
N ASP A 790 13.47 7.01 -29.96
CA ASP A 790 14.41 7.64 -29.02
C ASP A 790 13.99 7.48 -27.55
N THR A 791 12.82 6.91 -27.26
CA THR A 791 12.25 6.87 -25.90
C THR A 791 11.80 5.48 -25.48
N ILE A 792 12.30 5.03 -24.33
CA ILE A 792 11.92 3.78 -23.69
C ILE A 792 11.40 4.04 -22.28
N ILE A 793 10.34 3.33 -21.88
CA ILE A 793 9.94 3.23 -20.48
C ILE A 793 10.49 1.92 -19.90
N LEU A 794 11.33 2.04 -18.88
CA LEU A 794 11.88 0.92 -18.13
C LEU A 794 11.09 0.74 -16.82
N ASN A 795 10.55 -0.46 -16.64
CA ASN A 795 9.96 -0.92 -15.38
C ASN A 795 11.01 -1.68 -14.57
N TRP A 796 11.21 -1.26 -13.33
CA TRP A 796 12.23 -1.82 -12.45
C TRP A 796 11.82 -1.72 -10.98
N ASP A 797 12.35 -2.58 -10.14
CA ASP A 797 12.29 -2.47 -8.68
C ASP A 797 13.66 -2.84 -8.06
N ARG A 798 13.71 -3.05 -6.75
CA ARG A 798 14.94 -3.39 -6.05
C ARG A 798 14.94 -4.86 -5.62
N PRO A 799 16.08 -5.54 -5.60
CA PRO A 799 16.17 -6.82 -4.90
C PRO A 799 15.87 -6.60 -3.40
N ASP A 800 15.46 -7.66 -2.70
CA ASP A 800 15.00 -7.59 -1.31
C ASP A 800 16.04 -6.93 -0.39
N GLU A 801 17.34 -7.19 -0.59
CA GLU A 801 18.44 -6.60 0.19
C GLU A 801 18.63 -5.09 -0.06
N GLY A 802 18.09 -4.59 -1.17
CA GLY A 802 18.12 -3.19 -1.57
C GLY A 802 16.93 -2.37 -1.09
N ILE A 803 15.92 -3.00 -0.48
CA ILE A 803 14.70 -2.32 -0.03
C ILE A 803 15.03 -1.32 1.09
N VAL A 804 14.56 -0.09 0.92
CA VAL A 804 14.67 0.96 1.94
C VAL A 804 13.32 1.10 2.64
N SER A 805 13.30 0.91 3.95
CA SER A 805 12.07 1.06 4.72
C SER A 805 11.47 2.47 4.59
N LEU A 806 10.14 2.53 4.45
CA LEU A 806 9.44 3.81 4.34
C LEU A 806 9.26 4.44 5.74
N LYS A 807 9.50 5.75 5.85
CA LYS A 807 9.35 6.52 7.11
C LYS A 807 7.91 6.60 7.64
N THR A 808 6.94 6.02 6.94
CA THR A 808 5.50 6.18 7.18
C THR A 808 4.77 4.85 7.31
N VAL A 809 5.51 3.74 7.34
CA VAL A 809 4.97 2.38 7.30
C VAL A 809 5.32 1.67 8.60
N ASN A 810 4.36 0.93 9.13
CA ASN A 810 4.56 -0.04 10.20
C ASN A 810 3.46 -1.10 10.03
N VAL A 811 3.82 -2.23 9.41
CA VAL A 811 2.83 -3.25 9.07
C VAL A 811 2.23 -3.92 10.32
N ALA A 812 2.92 -3.93 11.47
CA ALA A 812 2.37 -4.47 12.71
C ALA A 812 1.08 -3.74 13.12
N LEU A 813 1.03 -2.40 12.99
CA LEU A 813 -0.19 -1.63 13.27
C LEU A 813 -1.35 -1.99 12.32
N ALA A 814 -1.05 -2.22 11.04
CA ALA A 814 -2.06 -2.63 10.07
C ALA A 814 -2.55 -4.06 10.33
N THR A 815 -1.63 -4.96 10.71
CA THR A 815 -1.95 -6.32 11.16
C THR A 815 -2.92 -6.27 12.33
N TYR A 816 -2.62 -5.53 13.41
CA TYR A 816 -3.51 -5.37 14.57
C TYR A 816 -4.88 -4.80 14.18
N THR A 817 -4.93 -3.77 13.32
CA THR A 817 -6.19 -3.20 12.83
C THR A 817 -7.08 -4.26 12.19
N THR A 818 -6.50 -5.08 11.31
CA THR A 818 -7.27 -6.12 10.62
C THR A 818 -7.60 -7.32 11.51
N ALA A 819 -6.70 -7.71 12.42
CA ALA A 819 -6.92 -8.77 13.39
C ALA A 819 -8.08 -8.44 14.33
N ASN A 820 -8.06 -7.24 14.94
CA ASN A 820 -9.15 -6.74 15.77
C ASN A 820 -10.47 -6.72 15.00
N ALA A 821 -10.47 -6.27 13.73
CA ALA A 821 -11.67 -6.27 12.89
C ALA A 821 -12.20 -7.69 12.61
N ARG A 822 -11.32 -8.65 12.33
CA ARG A 822 -11.72 -10.05 12.11
C ARG A 822 -12.28 -10.68 13.38
N LEU A 823 -11.69 -10.39 14.54
CA LEU A 823 -12.15 -10.88 15.84
C LEU A 823 -13.50 -10.28 16.21
N GLU A 824 -13.73 -9.00 15.92
CA GLU A 824 -15.03 -8.37 16.16
C GLU A 824 -16.15 -9.08 15.39
N LEU A 825 -15.95 -9.31 14.08
CA LEU A 825 -16.91 -10.10 13.29
C LEU A 825 -17.04 -11.53 13.83
N TYR A 826 -15.93 -12.15 14.25
CA TYR A 826 -15.90 -13.53 14.73
C TYR A 826 -16.77 -13.76 15.97
N LYS A 827 -16.88 -12.77 16.88
CA LYS A 827 -17.77 -12.85 18.05
C LYS A 827 -19.21 -13.20 17.67
N TYR A 828 -19.71 -12.60 16.60
CA TYR A 828 -21.06 -12.86 16.10
C TYR A 828 -21.14 -14.18 15.32
N LEU A 829 -20.13 -14.50 14.50
CA LEU A 829 -20.08 -15.77 13.77
C LEU A 829 -20.09 -16.97 14.73
N LYS A 830 -19.36 -16.89 15.84
CA LYS A 830 -19.30 -17.92 16.88
C LYS A 830 -20.67 -18.17 17.52
N GLN A 831 -21.44 -17.11 17.80
CA GLN A 831 -22.76 -17.23 18.45
C GLN A 831 -23.88 -17.61 17.47
N LEU A 832 -23.82 -17.14 16.23
CA LEU A 832 -24.80 -17.47 15.20
C LEU A 832 -24.60 -18.88 14.62
N ASP A 833 -23.35 -19.34 14.59
CA ASP A 833 -22.92 -20.66 14.11
C ASP A 833 -23.55 -21.04 12.76
N ARG A 834 -24.36 -22.11 12.70
CA ARG A 834 -25.01 -22.62 11.48
C ARG A 834 -26.08 -21.70 10.88
N ARG A 835 -26.57 -20.70 11.62
CA ARG A 835 -27.56 -19.73 11.12
C ARG A 835 -26.95 -18.72 10.16
N VAL A 836 -25.62 -18.63 10.08
CA VAL A 836 -24.93 -17.73 9.16
C VAL A 836 -25.06 -18.22 7.72
N LEU A 837 -25.57 -17.35 6.83
CA LEU A 837 -25.63 -17.59 5.39
C LEU A 837 -24.40 -17.01 4.68
N TYR A 838 -24.00 -15.79 5.04
CA TYR A 838 -22.92 -15.05 4.38
C TYR A 838 -22.29 -14.02 5.33
N PHE A 839 -21.02 -13.70 5.12
CA PHE A 839 -20.36 -12.57 5.78
C PHE A 839 -19.32 -11.90 4.88
N ASP A 840 -19.15 -10.59 5.00
CA ASP A 840 -18.12 -9.81 4.33
C ASP A 840 -17.62 -8.65 5.19
N THR A 841 -16.43 -8.83 5.76
CA THR A 841 -15.64 -7.86 6.52
C THR A 841 -16.31 -7.33 7.79
N ASP A 842 -17.36 -6.54 7.64
CA ASP A 842 -18.14 -5.85 8.66
C ASP A 842 -19.61 -6.28 8.68
N SER A 843 -20.03 -7.13 7.74
CA SER A 843 -21.44 -7.48 7.57
C SER A 843 -21.72 -8.99 7.64
N ILE A 844 -22.90 -9.36 8.13
CA ILE A 844 -23.37 -10.74 8.30
C ILE A 844 -24.83 -10.87 7.85
N ILE A 845 -25.12 -11.90 7.05
CA ILE A 845 -26.47 -12.33 6.68
C ILE A 845 -26.74 -13.66 7.38
N PHE A 846 -27.84 -13.77 8.12
CA PHE A 846 -28.17 -14.96 8.91
C PHE A 846 -29.69 -15.16 9.04
N THR A 847 -30.08 -16.37 9.43
CA THR A 847 -31.49 -16.73 9.67
C THR A 847 -31.86 -16.53 11.14
N GLN A 848 -33.11 -16.18 11.39
CA GLN A 848 -33.63 -15.96 12.74
C GLN A 848 -35.07 -16.46 12.85
N LYS A 849 -35.30 -17.38 13.80
CA LYS A 849 -36.64 -17.79 14.26
C LYS A 849 -37.06 -17.04 15.53
N PRO A 850 -38.36 -17.00 15.88
CA PRO A 850 -38.83 -16.33 17.09
C PRO A 850 -38.15 -16.89 18.35
N GLY A 851 -37.70 -16.00 19.24
CA GLY A 851 -37.01 -16.37 20.48
C GLY A 851 -35.52 -16.69 20.34
N GLU A 852 -34.99 -16.82 19.11
CA GLU A 852 -33.57 -17.01 18.93
C GLU A 852 -32.75 -15.73 19.14
N TRP A 853 -31.57 -15.88 19.71
CA TRP A 853 -30.63 -14.76 19.89
C TRP A 853 -30.23 -14.14 18.55
N ALA A 854 -30.18 -12.82 18.51
CA ALA A 854 -29.61 -12.05 17.41
C ALA A 854 -28.80 -10.85 17.96
N PRO A 855 -27.80 -10.36 17.22
CA PRO A 855 -27.07 -9.16 17.61
C PRO A 855 -28.00 -7.96 17.80
N VAL A 856 -27.79 -7.22 18.90
CA VAL A 856 -28.60 -6.03 19.21
C VAL A 856 -28.24 -4.90 18.24
N THR A 857 -29.25 -4.30 17.62
CA THR A 857 -29.07 -3.17 16.69
C THR A 857 -29.15 -1.84 17.41
N ARG A 858 -28.19 -0.95 17.17
CA ARG A 858 -28.07 0.38 17.80
C ARG A 858 -27.35 1.37 16.88
N ASN A 859 -27.24 2.62 17.32
CA ASN A 859 -26.79 3.75 16.49
C ASN A 859 -25.36 4.24 16.77
N PHE A 860 -24.59 3.59 17.66
CA PHE A 860 -23.27 4.05 18.07
C PHE A 860 -22.12 3.33 17.35
N LEU A 861 -20.88 3.74 17.61
CA LEU A 861 -19.71 3.21 16.93
C LEU A 861 -19.48 1.74 17.31
N GLY A 862 -19.37 0.86 16.31
CA GLY A 862 -19.18 -0.58 16.54
C GLY A 862 -20.46 -1.36 16.83
N ASP A 863 -21.61 -0.69 16.97
CA ASP A 863 -22.90 -1.38 17.07
C ASP A 863 -23.29 -2.02 15.72
N MET A 864 -24.15 -3.03 15.77
CA MET A 864 -24.78 -3.58 14.57
C MET A 864 -25.92 -2.67 14.09
N THR A 865 -26.04 -2.52 12.78
CA THR A 865 -27.11 -1.75 12.11
C THR A 865 -27.82 -2.64 11.10
N ASP A 866 -29.13 -2.45 10.93
CA ASP A 866 -29.92 -3.27 10.01
C ASP A 866 -29.93 -2.66 8.60
N GLU A 867 -29.27 -3.33 7.65
CA GLU A 867 -29.17 -2.86 6.26
C GLU A 867 -30.52 -2.94 5.53
N ILE A 868 -31.51 -3.67 6.08
CA ILE A 868 -32.83 -3.84 5.49
C ILE A 868 -33.80 -2.73 5.88
N GLU A 869 -33.50 -1.95 6.93
CA GLU A 869 -34.35 -0.85 7.38
C GLU A 869 -34.58 0.21 6.29
N CYS A 870 -33.64 0.37 5.35
CA CYS A 870 -33.79 1.30 4.23
C CYS A 870 -34.95 0.96 3.26
N TYR A 871 -35.46 -0.28 3.30
CA TYR A 871 -36.65 -0.73 2.56
C TYR A 871 -37.97 -0.51 3.32
N GLY A 872 -37.91 0.10 4.52
CA GLY A 872 -39.03 0.36 5.40
C GLY A 872 -38.96 -0.49 6.68
N PRO A 873 -39.39 0.04 7.84
CA PRO A 873 -39.46 -0.73 9.08
C PRO A 873 -40.25 -2.03 8.90
N GLY A 874 -39.73 -3.13 9.42
CA GLY A 874 -40.33 -4.47 9.29
C GLY A 874 -40.09 -5.17 7.94
N SER A 875 -39.33 -4.56 7.02
CA SER A 875 -38.90 -5.24 5.79
C SER A 875 -38.01 -6.44 6.10
N LYS A 876 -38.11 -7.51 5.30
CA LYS A 876 -37.39 -8.76 5.53
C LYS A 876 -36.89 -9.39 4.25
N ILE A 877 -35.70 -9.98 4.30
CA ILE A 877 -35.24 -10.86 3.22
C ILE A 877 -36.02 -12.18 3.34
N VAL A 878 -36.59 -12.61 2.21
CA VAL A 878 -37.36 -13.86 2.11
C VAL A 878 -36.59 -14.97 1.40
N GLU A 879 -35.59 -14.62 0.60
CA GLU A 879 -34.81 -15.58 -0.17
C GLU A 879 -33.40 -15.04 -0.44
N PHE A 880 -32.40 -15.89 -0.27
CA PHE A 880 -30.98 -15.58 -0.42
C PHE A 880 -30.29 -16.62 -1.31
N VAL A 881 -29.40 -16.16 -2.18
CA VAL A 881 -28.53 -17.01 -3.00
C VAL A 881 -27.12 -16.42 -3.10
N SER A 882 -26.10 -17.27 -3.08
CA SER A 882 -24.71 -16.90 -3.33
C SER A 882 -24.00 -17.89 -4.23
N GLY A 883 -23.35 -17.38 -5.28
CA GLY A 883 -22.38 -18.12 -6.09
C GLY A 883 -20.95 -18.02 -5.54
N GLY A 884 -20.78 -17.39 -4.37
CA GLY A 884 -19.54 -17.28 -3.62
C GLY A 884 -19.20 -15.88 -3.11
N PRO A 885 -17.98 -15.70 -2.58
CA PRO A 885 -17.56 -14.42 -1.99
C PRO A 885 -17.75 -13.24 -2.95
N LYS A 886 -18.50 -12.23 -2.51
CA LYS A 886 -18.85 -11.01 -3.28
C LYS A 886 -19.60 -11.31 -4.59
N ASN A 887 -20.33 -12.42 -4.61
CA ASN A 887 -21.27 -12.83 -5.66
C ASN A 887 -22.54 -13.41 -5.00
N TYR A 888 -23.51 -12.55 -4.70
CA TYR A 888 -24.75 -12.94 -4.03
C TYR A 888 -25.93 -12.08 -4.45
N ALA A 889 -27.13 -12.60 -4.27
CA ALA A 889 -28.37 -11.90 -4.52
C ALA A 889 -29.41 -12.26 -3.46
N PHE A 890 -30.37 -11.36 -3.21
CA PHE A 890 -31.45 -11.62 -2.29
C PHE A 890 -32.74 -10.93 -2.72
N LYS A 891 -33.86 -11.51 -2.30
CA LYS A 891 -35.22 -11.00 -2.49
C LYS A 891 -35.72 -10.43 -1.15
N VAL A 892 -36.07 -9.16 -1.14
CA VAL A 892 -36.59 -8.45 0.05
C VAL A 892 -38.05 -8.11 -0.16
N PHE A 893 -38.89 -8.32 0.85
CA PHE A 893 -40.22 -7.71 0.90
C PHE A 893 -40.08 -6.32 1.52
N SER A 894 -40.31 -5.28 0.73
CA SER A 894 -40.24 -3.89 1.17
C SER A 894 -41.60 -3.44 1.69
N THR A 895 -41.66 -3.01 2.95
CA THR A 895 -42.87 -2.40 3.53
C THR A 895 -43.11 -1.00 3.00
N LYS A 896 -42.06 -0.32 2.53
CA LYS A 896 -42.14 1.01 1.91
C LYS A 896 -42.82 0.98 0.53
N SER A 897 -42.47 0.01 -0.32
CA SER A 897 -43.06 -0.12 -1.66
C SER A 897 -44.20 -1.14 -1.71
N ASN A 898 -44.45 -1.86 -0.62
CA ASN A 898 -45.40 -2.97 -0.51
C ASN A 898 -45.23 -4.02 -1.62
N ASN A 899 -43.98 -4.29 -1.99
CA ASN A 899 -43.63 -5.21 -3.09
C ASN A 899 -42.29 -5.90 -2.83
N TYR A 900 -41.98 -6.92 -3.64
CA TYR A 900 -40.68 -7.57 -3.64
C TYR A 900 -39.66 -6.78 -4.46
N GLU A 901 -38.51 -6.54 -3.86
CA GLU A 901 -37.34 -5.95 -4.52
C GLU A 901 -36.20 -6.98 -4.58
N TYR A 902 -35.41 -6.91 -5.65
CA TYR A 902 -34.34 -7.88 -5.93
C TYR A 902 -33.00 -7.17 -5.96
N ILE A 903 -32.07 -7.64 -5.14
CA ILE A 903 -30.73 -7.06 -5.03
C ILE A 903 -29.74 -8.10 -5.55
N CYS A 904 -28.86 -7.69 -6.47
CA CYS A 904 -27.76 -8.50 -6.96
C CYS A 904 -26.43 -7.77 -6.72
N LYS A 905 -25.44 -8.47 -6.16
CA LYS A 905 -24.11 -7.96 -5.83
C LYS A 905 -23.07 -8.89 -6.45
N VAL A 906 -22.39 -8.40 -7.49
CA VAL A 906 -21.34 -9.15 -8.20
C VAL A 906 -20.07 -8.32 -8.32
N LYS A 907 -18.93 -8.89 -7.93
CA LYS A 907 -17.62 -8.25 -8.10
C LYS A 907 -17.09 -8.46 -9.52
N GLY A 908 -16.66 -7.36 -10.16
CA GLY A 908 -15.95 -7.39 -11.45
C GLY A 908 -16.83 -7.19 -12.69
N ILE A 909 -18.15 -7.20 -12.51
CA ILE A 909 -19.15 -6.87 -13.54
C ILE A 909 -19.91 -5.62 -13.08
N THR A 910 -19.98 -4.61 -13.94
CA THR A 910 -20.81 -3.43 -13.69
C THR A 910 -22.27 -3.80 -13.96
N LEU A 911 -23.15 -3.66 -12.97
CA LEU A 911 -24.59 -3.90 -13.14
C LEU A 911 -25.29 -2.68 -13.76
N ASN A 912 -25.02 -2.45 -15.04
CA ASN A 912 -25.83 -1.57 -15.88
C ASN A 912 -27.10 -2.28 -16.37
N PHE A 913 -27.98 -1.57 -17.07
CA PHE A 913 -29.23 -2.15 -17.58
C PHE A 913 -28.99 -3.42 -18.41
N LYS A 914 -28.17 -3.36 -19.46
CA LYS A 914 -27.82 -4.50 -20.33
C LYS A 914 -27.35 -5.71 -19.52
N ASN A 915 -26.41 -5.49 -18.60
CA ASN A 915 -25.81 -6.57 -17.81
C ASN A 915 -26.77 -7.11 -16.75
N SER A 916 -27.69 -6.29 -16.22
CA SER A 916 -28.69 -6.71 -15.23
C SER A 916 -29.76 -7.65 -15.81
N LEU A 917 -29.96 -7.63 -17.13
CA LEU A 917 -30.84 -8.60 -17.81
C LEU A 917 -30.25 -10.01 -17.79
N VAL A 918 -28.92 -10.13 -17.76
CA VAL A 918 -28.18 -11.40 -17.75
C VAL A 918 -27.74 -11.80 -16.34
N VAL A 919 -27.31 -10.83 -15.53
CA VAL A 919 -26.81 -11.04 -14.17
C VAL A 919 -27.84 -10.50 -13.18
N ASN A 920 -28.73 -11.40 -12.78
CA ASN A 920 -29.83 -11.13 -11.85
C ASN A 920 -30.03 -12.29 -10.86
N PHE A 921 -30.97 -12.10 -9.95
CA PHE A 921 -31.32 -13.06 -8.90
C PHE A 921 -31.67 -14.44 -9.47
N GLU A 922 -32.57 -14.52 -10.46
CA GLU A 922 -33.03 -15.80 -11.02
C GLU A 922 -31.92 -16.56 -11.75
N THR A 923 -31.07 -15.84 -12.50
CA THR A 923 -29.93 -16.46 -13.18
C THR A 923 -28.95 -17.05 -12.17
N LEU A 924 -28.61 -16.30 -11.12
CA LEU A 924 -27.72 -16.80 -10.06
C LEU A 924 -28.34 -17.97 -9.30
N LYS A 925 -29.64 -17.91 -8.99
CA LYS A 925 -30.40 -19.00 -8.38
C LYS A 925 -30.36 -20.27 -9.21
N SER A 926 -30.64 -20.17 -10.51
CA SER A 926 -30.56 -21.32 -11.42
C SER A 926 -29.15 -21.90 -11.51
N MET A 927 -28.12 -21.06 -11.53
CA MET A 927 -26.72 -21.53 -11.53
C MET A 927 -26.33 -22.27 -10.25
N VAL A 928 -26.87 -21.89 -9.09
CA VAL A 928 -26.57 -22.54 -7.80
C VAL A 928 -27.38 -23.82 -7.62
N LEU A 929 -28.66 -23.81 -7.98
CA LEU A 929 -29.58 -24.92 -7.72
C LEU A 929 -29.58 -25.99 -8.81
N ASN A 930 -29.38 -25.61 -10.08
CA ASN A 930 -29.53 -26.50 -11.23
C ASN A 930 -28.21 -26.70 -11.99
N ASP A 931 -27.09 -26.24 -11.43
CA ASP A 931 -25.76 -26.20 -12.07
C ASP A 931 -25.80 -25.65 -13.52
N ALA A 932 -26.64 -24.64 -13.74
CA ALA A 932 -26.85 -24.04 -15.06
C ALA A 932 -25.53 -23.55 -15.69
N VAL A 933 -25.43 -23.68 -17.01
CA VAL A 933 -24.23 -23.34 -17.79
C VAL A 933 -23.83 -21.87 -17.58
N ALA A 934 -22.52 -21.63 -17.57
CA ALA A 934 -21.96 -20.28 -17.48
C ALA A 934 -22.58 -19.35 -18.54
N THR A 935 -22.96 -18.14 -18.14
CA THR A 935 -23.43 -17.10 -19.05
C THR A 935 -22.33 -16.08 -19.32
N TYR A 936 -22.59 -15.17 -20.26
CA TYR A 936 -21.60 -14.18 -20.69
C TYR A 936 -22.18 -12.78 -20.69
N VAL A 937 -21.36 -11.84 -20.23
CA VAL A 937 -21.65 -10.42 -20.30
C VAL A 937 -20.74 -9.78 -21.34
N GLN A 938 -21.33 -9.04 -22.27
CA GLN A 938 -20.62 -8.37 -23.37
C GLN A 938 -20.69 -6.85 -23.24
N THR A 939 -19.53 -6.22 -23.22
CA THR A 939 -19.35 -4.76 -23.32
C THR A 939 -18.70 -4.46 -24.65
N ASP A 940 -19.35 -3.67 -25.50
CA ASP A 940 -18.91 -3.51 -26.89
C ASP A 940 -17.74 -2.52 -27.00
N ARG A 941 -17.70 -1.51 -26.12
CA ARG A 941 -16.69 -0.44 -26.11
C ARG A 941 -16.07 -0.25 -24.74
N ARG A 942 -15.36 -1.26 -24.24
CA ARG A 942 -14.60 -1.18 -23.00
C ARG A 942 -13.34 -0.34 -23.19
N ILE A 943 -13.26 0.79 -22.48
CA ILE A 943 -12.06 1.65 -22.48
C ILE A 943 -10.88 0.92 -21.81
N CYS A 944 -9.75 0.88 -22.50
CA CYS A 944 -8.49 0.30 -22.05
C CYS A 944 -7.29 1.14 -22.51
N ARG A 945 -6.09 0.83 -22.00
CA ARG A 945 -4.83 1.40 -22.48
C ARG A 945 -3.83 0.29 -22.78
N ASN A 946 -3.06 0.43 -23.84
CA ASN A 946 -1.93 -0.43 -24.13
C ASN A 946 -0.66 0.06 -23.39
N SER A 947 0.46 -0.65 -23.58
CA SER A 947 1.76 -0.32 -22.97
C SER A 947 2.36 1.01 -23.46
N THR A 948 2.00 1.45 -24.67
CA THR A 948 2.40 2.75 -25.25
C THR A 948 1.46 3.90 -24.87
N TYR A 949 0.55 3.67 -23.93
CA TYR A 949 -0.43 4.65 -23.43
C TYR A 949 -1.42 5.15 -24.50
N ASP A 950 -1.64 4.42 -25.59
CA ASP A 950 -2.81 4.66 -26.43
C ASP A 950 -4.08 4.29 -25.67
N VAL A 951 -5.09 5.15 -25.77
CA VAL A 951 -6.41 4.92 -25.19
C VAL A 951 -7.33 4.33 -26.25
N LEU A 952 -7.85 3.14 -25.99
CA LEU A 952 -8.56 2.33 -26.96
C LEU A 952 -9.88 1.82 -26.37
N SER A 953 -10.93 1.80 -27.18
CA SER A 953 -12.14 1.02 -26.90
C SER A 953 -12.03 -0.36 -27.55
N ARG A 954 -12.36 -1.42 -26.82
CA ARG A 954 -12.39 -2.79 -27.34
C ARG A 954 -13.60 -3.57 -26.83
N PRO A 955 -14.06 -4.59 -27.56
CA PRO A 955 -15.05 -5.52 -27.02
C PRO A 955 -14.45 -6.30 -25.84
N GLU A 956 -15.24 -6.47 -24.78
CA GLU A 956 -14.90 -7.28 -23.61
C GLU A 956 -16.02 -8.30 -23.36
N LYS A 957 -15.65 -9.59 -23.31
CA LYS A 957 -16.55 -10.67 -22.91
C LYS A 957 -16.11 -11.20 -21.55
N LYS A 958 -17.01 -11.17 -20.57
CA LYS A 958 -16.80 -11.73 -19.23
C LYS A 958 -17.66 -12.96 -19.02
N VAL A 959 -17.05 -14.02 -18.49
CA VAL A 959 -17.76 -15.24 -18.09
C VAL A 959 -18.36 -15.01 -16.70
N PHE A 960 -19.66 -15.24 -16.55
CA PHE A 960 -20.36 -15.27 -15.27
C PHE A 960 -20.75 -16.71 -14.94
N ARG A 961 -20.20 -17.22 -13.83
CA ARG A 961 -20.42 -18.58 -13.33
C ARG A 961 -20.25 -18.62 -11.81
N VAL A 962 -20.82 -19.64 -11.18
CA VAL A 962 -20.52 -19.98 -9.78
C VAL A 962 -19.05 -20.43 -9.70
N ASN A 963 -18.28 -19.83 -8.80
CA ASN A 963 -16.87 -20.18 -8.58
C ASN A 963 -16.59 -20.15 -7.08
N TYR A 964 -16.86 -21.28 -6.43
CA TYR A 964 -16.78 -21.43 -4.99
C TYR A 964 -15.67 -22.41 -4.60
N THR A 965 -14.54 -21.89 -4.13
CA THR A 965 -13.37 -22.72 -3.76
C THR A 965 -12.85 -22.44 -2.35
N LYS A 966 -13.56 -21.62 -1.54
CA LYS A 966 -13.07 -21.21 -0.21
C LYS A 966 -13.42 -22.19 0.90
N ARG A 967 -14.46 -23.00 0.70
CA ARG A 967 -14.91 -24.10 1.56
C ARG A 967 -15.36 -25.23 0.64
N ARG A 968 -15.53 -26.42 1.21
CA ARG A 968 -16.12 -27.57 0.56
C ARG A 968 -17.65 -27.40 0.50
N ARG A 969 -18.25 -27.54 -0.69
CA ARG A 969 -19.71 -27.65 -0.87
C ARG A 969 -20.13 -29.08 -0.50
N LEU A 970 -21.24 -29.24 0.21
CA LEU A 970 -21.84 -30.55 0.44
C LEU A 970 -22.70 -30.94 -0.77
N GLU A 971 -22.67 -32.20 -1.19
CA GLU A 971 -23.43 -32.65 -2.37
C GLU A 971 -24.95 -32.64 -2.10
N ASP A 972 -25.34 -33.09 -0.91
CA ASP A 972 -26.75 -33.25 -0.52
C ASP A 972 -27.39 -31.97 0.06
N SER A 973 -26.64 -30.87 0.17
CA SER A 973 -27.16 -29.63 0.73
C SER A 973 -26.52 -28.38 0.15
N MET A 974 -27.15 -27.24 0.38
CA MET A 974 -26.61 -25.94 -0.01
C MET A 974 -25.63 -25.38 1.03
N ASP A 975 -25.28 -26.17 2.05
CA ASP A 975 -24.32 -25.79 3.09
C ASP A 975 -22.88 -26.08 2.64
N THR A 976 -21.94 -25.40 3.31
CA THR A 976 -20.50 -25.56 3.05
C THR A 976 -19.73 -25.77 4.35
N LEU A 977 -18.67 -26.58 4.30
CA LEU A 977 -17.80 -26.87 5.43
C LEU A 977 -16.37 -26.40 5.18
N PRO A 978 -15.63 -25.94 6.20
CA PRO A 978 -14.23 -25.59 6.00
C PRO A 978 -13.42 -26.82 5.60
N TYR A 979 -12.38 -26.63 4.78
CA TYR A 979 -11.48 -27.73 4.44
C TYR A 979 -10.84 -28.30 5.70
N GLY A 980 -10.95 -29.61 5.89
CA GLY A 980 -10.46 -30.29 7.09
C GLY A 980 -11.51 -30.59 8.16
N TYR A 981 -12.79 -30.24 7.93
CA TYR A 981 -13.88 -30.61 8.82
C TYR A 981 -14.09 -32.14 8.84
N ARG A 982 -14.37 -32.68 10.03
CA ARG A 982 -14.70 -34.09 10.28
C ARG A 982 -16.13 -34.21 10.79
#